data_AF-A2EPH0-F1
#
_entry.id   AF-A2EPH0-F1
#
_cell.length_a   1.000
_cell.length_b   1.000
_cell.length_c   1.000
_cell.angle_alpha   90.00
_cell.angle_beta   90.00
_cell.angle_gamma   90.00
#
_symmetry.space_group_name_H-M   'P 1'
#
loop_
_entity.id
_entity.type
_entity.pdbx_description
1 polymer ?
#
loop_
_entity_poly.entity_id
_entity_poly.type
_entity_poly.pdbx_seq_one_letter_code
_entity_poly.pdbx_strand_id
1 'polypeptide(L)'
;MNEEIFVDFSHIIRTVLQELLPENSEESQDVGGLTQSTAMKVCLKDFEKINCDNMFDIEQSETRQLLEKVQSVLLGESITTLVTNWPPTISSKNSKIKYLLVFLARTLKKVSSPTTFLQWICGMLFPKYWTEKNSKSSSILRCVSLCQDGKNTYWAIQDSKDEFYYYLIHNNSDLELVKHMKIQSITISDTGIIVNHDQKENVKFRPINPKHIKLWNENKEKQINIIDFLTDKSQKYPDILLISLFHLLNALDTYLIRSILMSTKKESFSEISESLFHINLYNGSPQLLIETIVSLELENTKRADNLFSADSPCTQFLTKFVANFIKYFFDNSLSKIIKYIDNSGDLYLNKPDKCKKDVVQIKFTSALKYLISTVQDIPDEVKFIAHIIKMYTATKYNKSYIVTRAIASFFINCILKPTFTTPTLYDPTFSLQNPRTVSQMETLLEVAMELQLMEYHNTFFMFLDEHLKYHYQIHIEIFLYKLSEVKQIPRFAQTSKDKVMDSLNHVMNFISSNHDSISKNYFLLTESKKVTMTPIHYNFCSLLLHCFPWNSDTQRLKLKRDYLHNEHASLPQPISLPLSSNFASSYETYSLDDYKSEERKDLPPAPPLSPMLFREPEDEGNGYTEEGTPNTLDPGPSTPFKKKPSTSKKRPKLKTPLRNAGENDFIAVTGEVKKKKRMATVEEQDNLDYVPVRKLKSRKKKMTVKTVDK
;
A
#
# COMPACT_ATOMS: atom_id res chain seq x y z
N MET A 1 23.18 -5.12 29.99
CA MET A 1 23.84 -5.01 28.68
C MET A 1 25.27 -4.58 28.98
N ASN A 2 26.23 -5.49 28.80
CA ASN A 2 27.53 -5.55 29.51
C ASN A 2 28.58 -4.52 29.03
N GLU A 3 29.47 -4.13 29.95
CA GLU A 3 30.53 -3.12 29.82
C GLU A 3 31.64 -3.49 28.80
N GLU A 4 31.76 -4.75 28.37
CA GLU A 4 32.73 -5.16 27.32
C GLU A 4 32.38 -4.63 25.92
N ILE A 5 31.14 -4.15 25.69
CA ILE A 5 30.74 -3.50 24.43
C ILE A 5 31.32 -2.07 24.33
N PHE A 6 31.75 -1.46 25.44
CA PHE A 6 32.18 -0.06 25.46
C PHE A 6 33.59 0.18 24.88
N VAL A 7 34.49 -0.80 24.96
CA VAL A 7 35.88 -0.66 24.47
C VAL A 7 35.94 -0.70 22.93
N ASP A 8 35.06 -1.47 22.31
CA ASP A 8 34.94 -1.56 20.85
C ASP A 8 34.13 -0.40 20.22
N PHE A 9 33.27 0.24 21.04
CA PHE A 9 32.43 1.39 20.66
C PHE A 9 33.25 2.66 20.42
N SER A 10 34.24 2.90 21.27
CA SER A 10 35.20 3.98 21.06
C SER A 10 36.01 3.75 19.80
N HIS A 11 36.42 2.50 19.50
CA HIS A 11 37.30 2.26 18.38
C HIS A 11 36.57 2.48 17.05
N ILE A 12 35.37 1.92 16.86
CA ILE A 12 34.64 2.07 15.59
C ILE A 12 34.12 3.49 15.39
N ILE A 13 33.63 4.18 16.44
CA ILE A 13 33.25 5.60 16.31
C ILE A 13 34.49 6.46 16.08
N ARG A 14 35.63 6.18 16.74
CA ARG A 14 36.89 6.88 16.50
C ARG A 14 37.44 6.57 15.12
N THR A 15 37.30 5.36 14.59
CA THR A 15 37.67 4.97 13.22
C THR A 15 36.74 5.63 12.20
N VAL A 16 35.43 5.64 12.45
CA VAL A 16 34.45 6.35 11.60
C VAL A 16 34.69 7.86 11.65
N LEU A 17 35.01 8.44 12.82
CA LEU A 17 35.30 9.87 12.98
C LEU A 17 36.70 10.26 12.47
N GLN A 18 37.70 9.38 12.58
CA GLN A 18 39.05 9.55 12.01
C GLN A 18 39.02 9.43 10.48
N GLU A 19 38.15 8.58 9.92
CA GLU A 19 37.92 8.50 8.46
C GLU A 19 37.03 9.63 7.92
N LEU A 20 36.30 10.35 8.78
CA LEU A 20 35.40 11.46 8.40
C LEU A 20 36.11 12.83 8.34
N LEU A 21 37.35 12.95 8.81
CA LEU A 21 38.10 14.21 8.81
C LEU A 21 39.39 14.02 7.99
N PRO A 22 39.64 14.81 6.92
CA PRO A 22 40.84 14.66 6.13
C PRO A 22 42.09 14.96 6.98
N GLU A 23 43.11 14.11 6.87
CA GLU A 23 44.39 14.20 7.60
C GLU A 23 45.19 15.51 7.36
N ASN A 24 44.73 16.39 6.45
CA ASN A 24 45.49 17.51 5.93
C ASN A 24 45.10 18.90 6.45
N SER A 25 44.34 19.03 7.54
CA SER A 25 44.36 20.29 8.29
C SER A 25 45.61 20.29 9.17
N GLU A 26 46.64 21.07 8.81
CA GLU A 26 47.94 21.20 9.49
C GLU A 26 47.91 21.68 10.96
N GLU A 27 46.76 21.59 11.64
CA GLU A 27 46.60 21.73 13.09
C GLU A 27 46.49 20.37 13.82
N SER A 28 46.90 19.26 13.19
CA SER A 28 46.71 17.89 13.69
C SER A 28 47.85 17.33 14.56
N GLN A 29 48.52 18.16 15.38
CA GLN A 29 49.33 17.66 16.50
C GLN A 29 48.58 17.62 17.84
N ASP A 30 47.27 17.87 17.86
CA ASP A 30 46.42 17.73 19.05
C ASP A 30 45.13 16.92 18.77
N VAL A 31 45.19 15.90 17.91
CA VAL A 31 44.04 15.03 17.57
C VAL A 31 43.82 13.94 18.63
N GLY A 32 43.65 14.39 19.86
CA GLY A 32 43.24 13.60 21.01
C GLY A 32 41.88 14.07 21.57
N GLY A 33 40.88 14.42 20.74
CA GLY A 33 39.74 15.15 21.31
C GLY A 33 38.38 15.22 20.60
N LEU A 34 38.15 14.61 19.43
CA LEU A 34 36.78 14.55 18.90
C LEU A 34 36.00 13.40 19.54
N THR A 35 35.46 13.68 20.73
CA THR A 35 34.54 12.78 21.42
C THR A 35 33.24 12.61 20.61
N GLN A 36 32.52 11.49 20.80
CA GLN A 36 31.16 11.29 20.24
C GLN A 36 30.23 12.50 20.50
N SER A 37 30.47 13.23 21.60
CA SER A 37 29.77 14.46 21.97
C SER A 37 30.02 15.59 20.96
N THR A 38 31.25 15.75 20.48
CA THR A 38 31.62 16.82 19.53
C THR A 38 31.01 16.58 18.16
N ALA A 39 31.15 15.38 17.60
CA ALA A 39 30.56 15.04 16.29
C ALA A 39 29.03 15.13 16.29
N MET A 40 28.40 14.67 17.38
CA MET A 40 26.95 14.83 17.55
C MET A 40 26.54 16.30 17.71
N LYS A 41 27.30 17.13 18.44
CA LYS A 41 27.03 18.57 18.55
C LYS A 41 27.12 19.27 17.19
N VAL A 42 28.10 18.90 16.39
CA VAL A 42 28.30 19.40 15.03
C VAL A 42 27.12 19.01 14.13
N CYS A 43 26.77 17.72 14.08
CA CYS A 43 25.61 17.25 13.34
C CYS A 43 24.31 17.91 13.81
N LEU A 44 24.13 18.10 15.13
CA LEU A 44 22.95 18.78 15.68
C LEU A 44 22.90 20.25 15.25
N LYS A 45 24.04 20.96 15.28
CA LYS A 45 24.13 22.37 14.87
C LYS A 45 23.81 22.56 13.39
N ASP A 46 24.23 21.63 12.54
CA ASP A 46 23.85 21.65 11.12
C ASP A 46 22.40 21.25 10.92
N PHE A 47 21.92 20.23 11.64
CA PHE A 47 20.53 19.80 11.57
C PHE A 47 19.55 20.89 12.00
N GLU A 48 19.91 21.72 12.97
CA GLU A 48 19.11 22.88 13.40
C GLU A 48 18.92 23.94 12.30
N LYS A 49 19.76 23.94 11.26
CA LYS A 49 19.62 24.83 10.09
C LYS A 49 18.74 24.23 8.99
N ILE A 50 18.43 22.93 9.10
CA ILE A 50 17.60 22.20 8.14
C ILE A 50 16.13 22.43 8.48
N ASN A 51 15.36 22.89 7.49
CA ASN A 51 13.92 22.88 7.50
C ASN A 51 13.40 21.93 6.41
N CYS A 52 12.08 21.73 6.34
CA CYS A 52 11.50 20.81 5.36
C CYS A 52 11.69 21.29 3.90
N ASP A 53 11.91 22.60 3.68
CA ASP A 53 11.96 23.22 2.36
C ASP A 53 13.37 23.18 1.76
N ASN A 54 14.42 23.23 2.58
CA ASN A 54 15.84 23.17 2.18
C ASN A 54 16.52 21.84 2.51
N MET A 55 15.72 20.82 2.84
CA MET A 55 16.18 19.53 3.37
C MET A 55 17.18 18.82 2.44
N PHE A 56 17.09 19.10 1.13
CA PHE A 56 17.87 18.48 0.05
C PHE A 56 19.05 19.34 -0.43
N ASP A 57 19.19 20.58 0.03
CA ASP A 57 20.14 21.57 -0.51
C ASP A 57 21.50 21.59 0.21
N ILE A 58 21.78 20.55 0.99
CA ILE A 58 22.96 20.48 1.86
C ILE A 58 24.12 19.89 1.06
N GLU A 59 24.66 20.68 0.13
CA GLU A 59 25.70 20.19 -0.80
C GLU A 59 27.11 20.15 -0.17
N GLN A 60 27.36 20.82 0.96
CA GLN A 60 28.71 20.90 1.58
C GLN A 60 28.70 20.95 3.12
N SER A 61 28.10 19.98 3.80
CA SER A 61 28.16 19.91 5.27
C SER A 61 28.62 18.55 5.80
N GLU A 62 29.04 18.52 7.06
CA GLU A 62 29.37 17.30 7.81
C GLU A 62 28.16 16.34 7.86
N THR A 63 26.94 16.87 7.70
CA THR A 63 25.70 16.09 7.59
C THR A 63 25.63 15.26 6.29
N ARG A 64 26.21 15.76 5.19
CA ARG A 64 26.31 15.03 3.91
C ARG A 64 27.33 13.90 4.00
N GLN A 65 28.50 14.15 4.61
CA GLN A 65 29.51 13.12 4.84
C GLN A 65 28.99 12.00 5.76
N LEU A 66 28.28 12.39 6.83
CA LEU A 66 27.57 11.43 7.69
C LEU A 66 26.61 10.58 6.85
N LEU A 67 25.77 11.20 6.02
CA LEU A 67 24.82 10.49 5.18
C LEU A 67 25.48 9.48 4.23
N GLU A 68 26.55 9.87 3.54
CA GLU A 68 27.30 8.98 2.64
C GLU A 68 27.92 7.80 3.39
N LYS A 69 28.42 8.04 4.61
CA LYS A 69 28.92 6.96 5.46
C LYS A 69 27.79 6.05 5.92
N VAL A 70 26.65 6.61 6.33
CA VAL A 70 25.46 5.84 6.72
C VAL A 70 25.02 4.95 5.56
N GLN A 71 24.95 5.51 4.34
CA GLN A 71 24.65 4.77 3.11
C GLN A 71 25.64 3.62 2.90
N SER A 72 26.95 3.87 3.00
CA SER A 72 27.98 2.83 2.83
C SER A 72 27.85 1.66 3.80
N VAL A 73 27.31 1.90 5.01
CA VAL A 73 27.13 0.89 6.05
C VAL A 73 25.81 0.11 5.88
N LEU A 74 24.77 0.74 5.32
CA LEU A 74 23.45 0.13 5.19
C LEU A 74 23.27 -0.74 3.95
N LEU A 75 24.02 -0.52 2.87
CA LEU A 75 23.85 -1.23 1.58
C LEU A 75 24.06 -2.76 1.68
N GLY A 76 23.35 -3.50 0.82
CA GLY A 76 23.47 -4.96 0.69
C GLY A 76 22.37 -5.78 1.38
N GLU A 77 22.72 -6.95 1.93
CA GLU A 77 21.78 -7.91 2.54
C GLU A 77 20.89 -7.29 3.63
N SER A 78 21.43 -6.34 4.40
CA SER A 78 20.72 -5.69 5.51
C SER A 78 19.49 -4.90 5.07
N ILE A 79 19.51 -4.33 3.87
CA ILE A 79 18.34 -3.60 3.33
C ILE A 79 17.26 -4.58 2.89
N THR A 80 17.65 -5.71 2.29
CA THR A 80 16.70 -6.74 1.88
C THR A 80 15.92 -7.26 3.10
N THR A 81 16.60 -7.53 4.22
CA THR A 81 15.91 -7.95 5.46
C THR A 81 14.97 -6.89 6.02
N LEU A 82 15.25 -5.61 5.76
CA LEU A 82 14.42 -4.51 6.25
C LEU A 82 13.10 -4.37 5.46
N VAL A 83 13.11 -4.70 4.18
CA VAL A 83 11.91 -4.66 3.32
C VAL A 83 11.10 -5.95 3.40
N THR A 84 11.77 -7.09 3.56
CA THR A 84 11.11 -8.41 3.45
C THR A 84 10.54 -8.94 4.76
N ASN A 85 10.89 -8.34 5.90
CA ASN A 85 10.42 -8.77 7.22
C ASN A 85 9.53 -7.72 7.86
N TRP A 86 8.51 -8.18 8.60
CA TRP A 86 7.75 -7.36 9.53
C TRP A 86 7.75 -7.96 10.94
N PRO A 87 7.93 -7.18 12.01
CA PRO A 87 8.36 -5.78 12.00
C PRO A 87 9.71 -5.64 11.26
N PRO A 88 10.03 -4.45 10.72
CA PRO A 88 11.28 -4.24 10.02
C PRO A 88 12.46 -4.64 10.91
N THR A 89 13.35 -5.48 10.39
CA THR A 89 14.54 -5.96 11.12
C THR A 89 15.80 -5.69 10.32
N ILE A 90 16.91 -5.53 11.05
CA ILE A 90 18.24 -5.41 10.44
C ILE A 90 19.06 -6.64 10.81
N SER A 91 19.73 -7.20 9.80
CA SER A 91 20.66 -8.31 9.97
C SER A 91 21.72 -8.02 11.03
N SER A 92 21.88 -8.94 11.97
CA SER A 92 22.89 -8.84 13.04
C SER A 92 24.32 -9.08 12.54
N LYS A 93 24.49 -9.53 11.29
CA LYS A 93 25.79 -9.85 10.69
C LYS A 93 26.73 -8.64 10.62
N ASN A 94 26.19 -7.43 10.45
CA ASN A 94 26.99 -6.21 10.39
C ASN A 94 26.91 -5.43 11.72
N SER A 95 27.93 -5.58 12.56
CA SER A 95 28.02 -4.88 13.86
C SER A 95 28.02 -3.36 13.73
N LYS A 96 28.53 -2.80 12.62
CA LYS A 96 28.54 -1.35 12.36
C LYS A 96 27.13 -0.76 12.29
N ILE A 97 26.16 -1.52 11.77
CA ILE A 97 24.77 -1.03 11.67
C ILE A 97 24.15 -0.84 13.06
N LYS A 98 24.45 -1.71 14.03
CA LYS A 98 23.96 -1.54 15.41
C LYS A 98 24.43 -0.22 16.01
N TYR A 99 25.72 0.11 15.84
CA TYR A 99 26.29 1.35 16.33
C TYR A 99 25.71 2.58 15.64
N LEU A 100 25.53 2.48 14.33
CA LEU A 100 24.86 3.50 13.53
C LEU A 100 23.41 3.75 14.02
N LEU A 101 22.61 2.71 14.22
CA LEU A 101 21.25 2.84 14.75
C LEU A 101 21.24 3.50 16.13
N VAL A 102 22.18 3.14 17.01
CA VAL A 102 22.32 3.78 18.33
C VAL A 102 22.68 5.26 18.20
N PHE A 103 23.57 5.61 17.26
CA PHE A 103 23.90 7.00 16.98
C PHE A 103 22.69 7.78 16.48
N LEU A 104 22.01 7.30 15.43
CA LEU A 104 20.80 7.94 14.89
C LEU A 104 19.70 8.05 15.96
N ALA A 105 19.55 7.02 16.79
CA ALA A 105 18.61 7.01 17.91
C ALA A 105 19.03 7.94 19.08
N ARG A 106 20.29 8.33 19.20
CA ARG A 106 20.71 9.37 20.15
C ARG A 106 20.49 10.75 19.57
N THR A 107 20.78 10.93 18.29
CA THR A 107 20.58 12.20 17.57
C THR A 107 19.10 12.57 17.54
N LEU A 108 18.21 11.64 17.17
CA LEU A 108 16.77 11.88 17.17
C LEU A 108 16.21 12.20 18.58
N LYS A 109 16.89 11.83 19.68
CA LYS A 109 16.49 12.24 21.05
C LYS A 109 16.89 13.67 21.40
N LYS A 110 17.87 14.22 20.69
CA LYS A 110 18.52 15.50 21.01
C LYS A 110 18.17 16.62 20.04
N VAL A 111 17.73 16.29 18.82
CA VAL A 111 17.26 17.29 17.85
C VAL A 111 16.04 18.06 18.39
N SER A 112 15.99 19.35 18.07
CA SER A 112 14.87 20.23 18.43
C SER A 112 13.56 19.83 17.73
N SER A 113 13.64 19.34 16.48
CA SER A 113 12.51 18.84 15.70
C SER A 113 12.71 17.36 15.31
N PRO A 114 12.26 16.40 16.14
CA PRO A 114 12.31 14.98 15.82
C PRO A 114 11.60 14.60 14.52
N THR A 115 10.50 15.28 14.19
CA THR A 115 9.74 15.03 12.97
C THR A 115 10.55 15.40 11.73
N THR A 116 11.19 16.58 11.72
CA THR A 116 12.05 17.00 10.60
C THR A 116 13.23 16.05 10.44
N PHE A 117 13.82 15.56 11.54
CA PHE A 117 14.89 14.55 11.49
C PHE A 117 14.45 13.22 10.90
N LEU A 118 13.29 12.71 11.33
CA LEU A 118 12.72 11.49 10.73
C LEU A 118 12.45 11.67 9.25
N GLN A 119 11.89 12.80 8.83
CA GLN A 119 11.63 13.10 7.42
C GLN A 119 12.92 13.23 6.60
N TRP A 120 13.96 13.86 7.17
CA TRP A 120 15.27 13.98 6.53
C TRP A 120 15.93 12.62 6.34
N ILE A 121 16.01 11.80 7.39
CA ILE A 121 16.51 10.42 7.26
C ILE A 121 15.67 9.64 6.25
N CYS A 122 14.35 9.69 6.39
CA CYS A 122 13.43 8.99 5.49
C CYS A 122 13.57 9.46 4.03
N GLY A 123 14.04 10.68 3.77
CA GLY A 123 14.20 11.19 2.41
C GLY A 123 15.59 10.99 1.80
N MET A 124 16.62 10.95 2.64
CA MET A 124 18.00 10.98 2.15
C MET A 124 18.71 9.63 2.24
N LEU A 125 18.27 8.79 3.18
CA LEU A 125 19.07 7.67 3.63
C LEU A 125 19.34 6.65 2.54
N PHE A 126 18.35 6.36 1.70
CA PHE A 126 18.51 5.36 0.66
C PHE A 126 18.68 6.06 -0.69
N PRO A 127 19.68 5.66 -1.49
CA PRO A 127 19.68 6.05 -2.89
C PRO A 127 18.42 5.50 -3.56
N LYS A 128 17.95 6.15 -4.62
CA LYS A 128 16.80 5.65 -5.38
C LYS A 128 16.99 4.19 -5.82
N TYR A 129 18.20 3.87 -6.27
CA TYR A 129 18.60 2.52 -6.63
C TYR A 129 19.44 1.94 -5.50
N TRP A 130 18.80 1.21 -4.60
CA TRP A 130 19.43 0.61 -3.41
C TRP A 130 19.54 -0.92 -3.49
N THR A 131 18.93 -1.54 -4.50
CA THR A 131 18.90 -3.00 -4.71
C THR A 131 19.18 -3.36 -6.16
N GLU A 132 19.85 -4.49 -6.37
CA GLU A 132 20.00 -5.11 -7.69
C GLU A 132 18.67 -5.72 -8.18
N LYS A 133 17.78 -6.12 -7.25
CA LYS A 133 16.42 -6.60 -7.53
C LYS A 133 15.45 -5.42 -7.67
N ASN A 134 15.76 -4.52 -8.59
CA ASN A 134 14.96 -3.34 -8.92
C ASN A 134 14.10 -3.60 -10.16
N SER A 135 13.07 -2.77 -10.38
CA SER A 135 12.16 -2.92 -11.53
C SER A 135 12.71 -2.30 -12.82
N LYS A 136 13.92 -1.70 -12.81
CA LYS A 136 14.51 -1.04 -13.99
C LYS A 136 15.12 -2.03 -14.96
N SER A 137 15.68 -3.13 -14.45
CA SER A 137 16.27 -4.20 -15.24
C SER A 137 15.55 -5.51 -14.95
N SER A 138 15.00 -6.16 -15.98
CA SER A 138 14.56 -7.54 -15.84
C SER A 138 15.78 -8.46 -15.85
N SER A 139 15.85 -9.40 -14.90
CA SER A 139 16.87 -10.45 -14.89
C SER A 139 16.58 -11.55 -15.93
N ILE A 140 15.40 -11.52 -16.55
CA ILE A 140 14.93 -12.55 -17.50
C ILE A 140 14.88 -12.01 -18.91
N LEU A 141 14.36 -10.80 -19.13
CA LEU A 141 14.17 -10.25 -20.47
C LEU A 141 15.03 -9.02 -20.74
N ARG A 142 15.56 -8.94 -21.96
CA ARG A 142 16.27 -7.77 -22.48
C ARG A 142 15.38 -6.95 -23.42
N CYS A 143 14.72 -7.61 -24.37
CA CYS A 143 13.84 -6.96 -25.34
C CYS A 143 12.59 -7.80 -25.60
N VAL A 144 11.50 -7.12 -25.90
CA VAL A 144 10.26 -7.75 -26.36
C VAL A 144 9.56 -6.83 -27.34
N SER A 145 8.96 -7.37 -28.39
CA SER A 145 8.12 -6.59 -29.28
C SER A 145 7.07 -7.46 -29.94
N LEU A 146 5.86 -6.90 -30.05
CA LEU A 146 4.89 -7.41 -30.99
C LEU A 146 5.30 -6.95 -32.39
N CYS A 147 5.31 -7.85 -33.36
CA CYS A 147 5.84 -7.58 -34.69
C CYS A 147 4.97 -8.21 -35.78
N GLN A 148 5.09 -7.65 -36.98
CA GLN A 148 4.50 -8.18 -38.20
C GLN A 148 5.58 -8.77 -39.09
N ASP A 149 5.33 -9.98 -39.58
CA ASP A 149 6.09 -10.63 -40.63
C ASP A 149 5.11 -11.25 -41.63
N GLY A 150 5.06 -10.64 -42.82
CA GLY A 150 4.02 -10.89 -43.80
C GLY A 150 2.62 -10.50 -43.29
N LYS A 151 1.70 -11.47 -43.28
CA LYS A 151 0.31 -11.30 -42.80
C LYS A 151 0.13 -11.74 -41.34
N ASN A 152 1.17 -12.32 -40.75
CA ASN A 152 1.11 -12.93 -39.44
C ASN A 152 1.66 -11.97 -38.38
N THR A 153 1.17 -12.13 -37.15
CA THR A 153 1.64 -11.38 -36.00
C THR A 153 2.47 -12.29 -35.12
N TYR A 154 3.61 -11.78 -34.63
CA TYR A 154 4.54 -12.54 -33.81
C TYR A 154 4.96 -11.77 -32.57
N TRP A 155 5.37 -12.49 -31.53
CA TRP A 155 6.21 -11.96 -30.47
C TRP A 155 7.68 -12.26 -30.78
N ALA A 156 8.50 -11.22 -30.82
CA ALA A 156 9.96 -11.31 -30.87
C ALA A 156 10.52 -10.96 -29.49
N ILE A 157 11.24 -11.90 -28.88
CA ILE A 157 11.74 -11.78 -27.50
C ILE A 157 13.23 -12.11 -27.47
N GLN A 158 14.02 -11.28 -26.78
CA GLN A 158 15.40 -11.58 -26.40
C GLN A 158 15.48 -11.66 -24.87
N ASP A 159 15.98 -12.79 -24.36
CA ASP A 159 16.19 -12.99 -22.94
C ASP A 159 17.55 -12.45 -22.45
N SER A 160 17.82 -12.56 -21.14
CA SER A 160 19.07 -12.12 -20.51
C SER A 160 20.29 -12.98 -20.83
N LYS A 161 20.08 -14.16 -21.43
CA LYS A 161 21.14 -15.09 -21.88
C LYS A 161 21.43 -14.95 -23.37
N ASP A 162 20.86 -13.93 -24.01
CA ASP A 162 20.94 -13.69 -25.46
C ASP A 162 20.34 -14.83 -26.30
N GLU A 163 19.35 -15.54 -25.75
CA GLU A 163 18.48 -16.40 -26.53
C GLU A 163 17.30 -15.60 -27.11
N PHE A 164 16.97 -15.89 -28.37
CA PHE A 164 15.90 -15.28 -29.12
C PHE A 164 14.75 -16.25 -29.29
N TYR A 165 13.54 -15.79 -28.98
CA TYR A 165 12.30 -16.54 -29.14
C TYR A 165 11.36 -15.80 -30.07
N TYR A 166 10.80 -16.54 -31.02
CA TYR A 166 9.87 -16.01 -32.02
C TYR A 166 8.57 -16.82 -31.99
N TYR A 167 7.51 -16.24 -31.43
CA TYR A 167 6.21 -16.91 -31.28
C TYR A 167 5.22 -16.39 -32.32
N LEU A 168 4.60 -17.29 -33.08
CA LEU A 168 3.45 -16.98 -33.93
C LEU A 168 2.20 -16.87 -33.07
N ILE A 169 1.40 -15.82 -33.31
CA ILE A 169 0.08 -15.64 -32.71
C ILE A 169 -0.97 -16.13 -33.70
N HIS A 170 -1.65 -17.23 -33.36
CA HIS A 170 -2.73 -17.78 -34.15
C HIS A 170 -4.04 -17.00 -33.96
N ASN A 171 -4.96 -17.11 -34.92
CA ASN A 171 -6.27 -16.44 -34.87
C ASN A 171 -7.15 -16.90 -33.71
N ASN A 172 -6.94 -18.12 -33.21
CA ASN A 172 -7.59 -18.66 -32.01
C ASN A 172 -6.90 -18.20 -30.71
N SER A 173 -6.01 -17.22 -30.81
CA SER A 173 -5.18 -16.69 -29.74
C SER A 173 -4.14 -17.67 -29.20
N ASP A 174 -3.85 -18.81 -29.82
CA ASP A 174 -2.75 -19.68 -29.39
C ASP A 174 -1.38 -19.15 -29.80
N LEU A 175 -0.35 -19.54 -29.02
CA LEU A 175 1.04 -19.18 -29.27
C LEU A 175 1.80 -20.42 -29.70
N GLU A 176 2.49 -20.34 -30.84
CA GLU A 176 3.37 -21.38 -31.35
C GLU A 176 4.81 -20.85 -31.38
N LEU A 177 5.75 -21.55 -30.73
CA LEU A 177 7.17 -21.20 -30.80
C LEU A 177 7.72 -21.62 -32.17
N VAL A 178 7.93 -20.65 -33.06
CA VAL A 178 8.40 -20.88 -34.43
C VAL A 178 9.92 -20.99 -34.48
N LYS A 179 10.62 -20.16 -33.69
CA LYS A 179 12.08 -20.19 -33.62
C LYS A 179 12.58 -19.94 -32.21
N HIS A 180 13.62 -20.68 -31.83
CA HIS A 180 14.41 -20.50 -30.62
C HIS A 180 15.89 -20.62 -30.99
N MET A 181 16.70 -19.59 -30.73
CA MET A 181 18.09 -19.54 -31.19
C MET A 181 18.95 -18.59 -30.36
N LYS A 182 20.25 -18.87 -30.28
CA LYS A 182 21.22 -17.98 -29.65
C LYS A 182 21.62 -16.82 -30.57
N ILE A 183 21.52 -15.59 -30.10
CA ILE A 183 21.83 -14.40 -30.90
C ILE A 183 23.34 -14.28 -31.11
N GLN A 184 23.79 -14.21 -32.36
CA GLN A 184 25.17 -13.82 -32.69
C GLN A 184 25.29 -12.31 -32.92
N SER A 185 24.37 -11.73 -33.68
CA SER A 185 24.32 -10.30 -33.93
C SER A 185 22.92 -9.84 -34.27
N ILE A 186 22.64 -8.56 -33.99
CA ILE A 186 21.38 -7.91 -34.35
C ILE A 186 21.69 -6.76 -35.29
N THR A 187 21.20 -6.81 -36.51
CA THR A 187 21.25 -5.70 -37.47
C THR A 187 19.93 -4.95 -37.42
N ILE A 188 20.00 -3.63 -37.25
CA ILE A 188 18.80 -2.78 -37.12
C ILE A 188 18.83 -1.76 -38.25
N SER A 189 17.73 -1.64 -38.97
CA SER A 189 17.48 -0.61 -39.96
C SER A 189 16.25 0.21 -39.55
N ASP A 190 16.01 1.32 -40.22
CA ASP A 190 14.79 2.12 -40.03
C ASP A 190 13.51 1.32 -40.37
N THR A 191 13.64 0.24 -41.13
CA THR A 191 12.53 -0.57 -41.64
C THR A 191 12.27 -1.84 -40.83
N GLY A 192 13.20 -2.29 -39.98
CA GLY A 192 13.02 -3.52 -39.22
C GLY A 192 14.29 -3.99 -38.51
N ILE A 193 14.18 -5.20 -37.97
CA ILE A 193 15.22 -5.84 -37.16
C ILE A 193 15.55 -7.19 -37.79
N ILE A 194 16.84 -7.48 -37.87
CA ILE A 194 17.38 -8.74 -38.37
C ILE A 194 18.20 -9.35 -37.23
N VAL A 195 17.75 -10.51 -36.74
CA VAL A 195 18.49 -11.30 -35.76
C VAL A 195 19.22 -12.39 -36.52
N ASN A 196 20.55 -12.41 -36.43
CA ASN A 196 21.40 -13.38 -37.12
C ASN A 196 21.81 -14.48 -36.13
N HIS A 197 21.61 -15.73 -36.54
CA HIS A 197 22.02 -16.94 -35.84
C HIS A 197 22.78 -17.85 -36.80
N ASP A 198 24.07 -18.00 -36.53
CA ASP A 198 25.04 -18.65 -37.39
C ASP A 198 25.02 -18.08 -38.83
N GLN A 199 25.98 -18.44 -39.69
CA GLN A 199 26.12 -17.79 -41.01
C GLN A 199 24.96 -18.06 -42.00
N LYS A 200 23.83 -18.65 -41.56
CA LYS A 200 22.77 -19.15 -42.44
C LYS A 200 21.33 -18.81 -42.01
N GLU A 201 21.04 -18.58 -40.72
CA GLU A 201 19.67 -18.32 -40.27
C GLU A 201 19.48 -16.90 -39.76
N ASN A 202 18.67 -16.12 -40.49
CA ASN A 202 18.31 -14.77 -40.09
C ASN A 202 16.80 -14.67 -39.90
N VAL A 203 16.36 -14.15 -38.75
CA VAL A 203 14.95 -13.79 -38.53
C VAL A 203 14.80 -12.30 -38.80
N LYS A 204 13.93 -11.95 -39.74
CA LYS A 204 13.62 -10.56 -40.10
C LYS A 204 12.21 -10.25 -39.64
N PHE A 205 12.05 -9.19 -38.86
CA PHE A 205 10.73 -8.77 -38.40
C PHE A 205 10.66 -7.25 -38.29
N ARG A 206 9.43 -6.71 -38.31
CA ARG A 206 9.16 -5.30 -38.08
C ARG A 206 8.26 -5.13 -36.86
N PRO A 207 8.72 -4.48 -35.77
CA PRO A 207 7.85 -4.17 -34.64
C PRO A 207 6.62 -3.38 -35.09
N ILE A 208 5.46 -3.70 -34.51
CA ILE A 208 4.21 -2.98 -34.78
C ILE A 208 4.33 -1.54 -34.31
N ASN A 209 4.88 -1.33 -33.11
CA ASN A 209 5.26 -0.01 -32.63
C ASN A 209 6.64 0.40 -33.17
N PRO A 210 6.74 1.42 -34.04
CA PRO A 210 8.01 1.85 -34.62
C PRO A 210 9.03 2.33 -33.57
N LYS A 211 8.56 2.81 -32.39
CA LYS A 211 9.45 3.22 -31.30
C LYS A 211 10.32 2.06 -30.82
N HIS A 212 9.83 0.82 -30.92
CA HIS A 212 10.58 -0.35 -30.50
C HIS A 212 11.84 -0.57 -31.33
N ILE A 213 11.89 -0.17 -32.61
CA ILE A 213 13.12 -0.25 -33.42
C ILE A 213 14.25 0.53 -32.72
N LYS A 214 13.94 1.73 -32.21
CA LYS A 214 14.88 2.54 -31.45
C LYS A 214 15.27 1.88 -30.14
N LEU A 215 14.31 1.33 -29.39
CA LEU A 215 14.57 0.65 -28.11
C LEU A 215 15.47 -0.58 -28.30
N TRP A 216 15.23 -1.41 -29.33
CA TRP A 216 16.10 -2.53 -29.68
C TRP A 216 17.51 -2.06 -30.03
N ASN A 217 17.65 -0.90 -30.68
CA ASN A 217 18.97 -0.34 -30.99
C ASN A 217 19.70 0.16 -29.76
N GLU A 218 19.02 0.91 -28.90
CA GLU A 218 19.60 1.37 -27.64
C GLU A 218 19.95 0.20 -26.70
N ASN A 219 19.21 -0.91 -26.77
CA ASN A 219 19.45 -2.09 -25.93
C ASN A 219 20.79 -2.80 -26.23
N LYS A 220 21.40 -2.54 -27.39
CA LYS A 220 22.75 -3.02 -27.71
C LYS A 220 23.81 -2.41 -26.82
N GLU A 221 23.63 -1.14 -26.46
CA GLU A 221 24.61 -0.36 -25.70
C GLU A 221 24.34 -0.38 -24.20
N LYS A 222 23.06 -0.36 -23.81
CA LYS A 222 22.63 -0.32 -22.40
C LYS A 222 21.35 -1.11 -22.21
N GLN A 223 21.15 -1.77 -21.08
CA GLN A 223 19.87 -2.41 -20.80
C GLN A 223 18.75 -1.38 -20.74
N ILE A 224 17.73 -1.56 -21.57
CA ILE A 224 16.54 -0.71 -21.60
C ILE A 224 15.52 -1.20 -20.58
N ASN A 225 14.75 -0.26 -20.04
CA ASN A 225 13.66 -0.59 -19.16
C ASN A 225 12.58 -1.33 -19.94
N ILE A 226 12.31 -2.56 -19.51
CA ILE A 226 11.33 -3.44 -20.14
C ILE A 226 9.93 -2.83 -20.22
N ILE A 227 9.57 -1.93 -19.29
CA ILE A 227 8.28 -1.21 -19.29
C ILE A 227 8.08 -0.44 -20.60
N ASP A 228 9.16 0.13 -21.17
CA ASP A 228 9.11 0.93 -22.40
C ASP A 228 8.75 0.08 -23.64
N PHE A 229 8.89 -1.26 -23.54
CA PHE A 229 8.45 -2.20 -24.57
C PHE A 229 6.99 -2.67 -24.39
N LEU A 230 6.37 -2.44 -23.22
CA LEU A 230 5.02 -2.93 -22.90
C LEU A 230 3.92 -2.00 -23.45
N THR A 231 4.07 -1.55 -24.70
CA THR A 231 3.15 -0.61 -25.36
C THR A 231 2.01 -1.31 -26.11
N ASP A 232 2.27 -2.51 -26.62
CA ASP A 232 1.36 -3.22 -27.52
C ASP A 232 0.43 -4.16 -26.76
N LYS A 233 -0.87 -4.13 -27.09
CA LYS A 233 -1.86 -5.09 -26.58
C LYS A 233 -1.85 -6.36 -27.42
N SER A 234 -1.97 -7.51 -26.76
CA SER A 234 -2.19 -8.80 -27.41
C SER A 234 -3.29 -9.57 -26.69
N GLN A 235 -3.94 -10.50 -27.40
CA GLN A 235 -4.88 -11.43 -26.78
C GLN A 235 -4.17 -12.47 -25.90
N LYS A 236 -2.95 -12.88 -26.27
CA LYS A 236 -2.13 -13.83 -25.50
C LYS A 236 -0.69 -13.35 -25.43
N TYR A 237 -0.07 -13.62 -24.28
CA TYR A 237 1.31 -13.23 -23.97
C TYR A 237 2.15 -14.49 -23.74
N PRO A 238 3.39 -14.55 -24.24
CA PRO A 238 4.29 -15.67 -23.97
C PRO A 238 4.61 -15.78 -22.48
N ASP A 239 4.72 -17.00 -21.96
CA ASP A 239 4.95 -17.24 -20.53
C ASP A 239 6.22 -16.54 -20.02
N ILE A 240 7.30 -16.53 -20.80
CA ILE A 240 8.55 -15.83 -20.44
C ILE A 240 8.33 -14.32 -20.16
N LEU A 241 7.39 -13.70 -20.87
CA LEU A 241 7.02 -12.30 -20.67
C LEU A 241 6.21 -12.11 -19.39
N LEU A 242 5.26 -13.01 -19.11
CA LEU A 242 4.47 -12.98 -17.88
C LEU A 242 5.33 -13.27 -16.64
N ILE A 243 6.27 -14.22 -16.74
CA ILE A 243 7.25 -14.51 -15.69
C ILE A 243 8.14 -13.28 -15.46
N SER A 244 8.64 -12.64 -16.52
CA SER A 244 9.39 -11.38 -16.37
C SER A 244 8.56 -10.30 -15.67
N LEU A 245 7.29 -10.13 -16.06
CA LEU A 245 6.39 -9.18 -15.38
C LEU A 245 6.22 -9.53 -13.90
N PHE A 246 6.04 -10.80 -13.56
CA PHE A 246 5.95 -11.27 -12.18
C PHE A 246 7.16 -10.83 -11.35
N HIS A 247 8.38 -10.98 -11.87
CA HIS A 247 9.59 -10.56 -11.16
C HIS A 247 9.68 -9.04 -10.99
N LEU A 248 9.27 -8.26 -12.00
CA LEU A 248 9.29 -6.80 -11.94
C LEU A 248 8.25 -6.24 -10.95
N LEU A 249 7.08 -6.87 -10.89
CA LEU A 249 6.04 -6.50 -9.92
C LEU A 249 6.47 -6.83 -8.49
N ASN A 250 7.25 -7.89 -8.29
CA ASN A 250 7.77 -8.28 -6.97
C ASN A 250 9.16 -7.69 -6.68
N ALA A 251 9.62 -6.70 -7.46
CA ALA A 251 10.85 -5.98 -7.19
C ALA A 251 10.76 -5.20 -5.87
N LEU A 252 11.86 -5.16 -5.11
CA LEU A 252 11.83 -4.60 -3.74
C LEU A 252 11.72 -3.07 -3.72
N ASP A 253 12.07 -2.40 -4.81
CA ASP A 253 11.92 -0.94 -4.94
C ASP A 253 10.46 -0.50 -5.13
N THR A 254 9.58 -1.42 -5.55
CA THR A 254 8.14 -1.25 -5.78
C THR A 254 7.78 -0.19 -6.81
N TYR A 255 8.74 0.31 -7.62
CA TYR A 255 8.51 1.45 -8.51
C TYR A 255 7.47 1.14 -9.59
N LEU A 256 7.49 -0.07 -10.16
CA LEU A 256 6.48 -0.49 -11.15
C LEU A 256 5.08 -0.61 -10.53
N ILE A 257 4.94 -1.24 -9.36
CA ILE A 257 3.64 -1.29 -8.67
C ILE A 257 3.12 0.12 -8.41
N ARG A 258 3.99 1.02 -7.94
CA ARG A 258 3.63 2.41 -7.65
C ARG A 258 3.19 3.16 -8.89
N SER A 259 3.90 3.01 -10.01
CA SER A 259 3.52 3.67 -11.26
C SER A 259 2.17 3.16 -11.78
N ILE A 260 1.91 1.85 -11.67
CA ILE A 260 0.60 1.25 -12.00
C ILE A 260 -0.51 1.87 -11.13
N LEU A 261 -0.34 1.86 -9.80
CA LEU A 261 -1.35 2.39 -8.88
C LEU A 261 -1.61 3.89 -9.10
N MET A 262 -0.57 4.69 -9.34
CA MET A 262 -0.68 6.12 -9.66
C MET A 262 -1.37 6.40 -11.00
N SER A 263 -1.32 5.46 -11.94
CA SER A 263 -1.97 5.55 -13.24
C SER A 263 -3.38 4.96 -13.25
N THR A 264 -3.83 4.37 -12.15
CA THR A 264 -5.11 3.68 -12.09
C THR A 264 -6.26 4.63 -11.76
N LYS A 265 -7.28 4.62 -12.60
CA LYS A 265 -8.53 5.37 -12.37
C LYS A 265 -9.33 4.72 -11.23
N LYS A 266 -10.17 5.52 -10.56
CA LYS A 266 -10.97 5.09 -9.39
C LYS A 266 -11.79 3.82 -9.70
N GLU A 267 -12.37 3.72 -10.89
CA GLU A 267 -13.24 2.61 -11.30
C GLU A 267 -12.48 1.28 -11.46
N SER A 268 -11.24 1.33 -11.95
CA SER A 268 -10.40 0.14 -12.17
C SER A 268 -9.49 -0.19 -10.99
N PHE A 269 -9.38 0.69 -10.00
CA PHE A 269 -8.43 0.57 -8.88
C PHE A 269 -8.59 -0.73 -8.13
N SER A 270 -9.84 -1.11 -7.87
CA SER A 270 -10.13 -2.38 -7.21
C SER A 270 -9.59 -3.59 -7.97
N GLU A 271 -9.91 -3.71 -9.26
CA GLU A 271 -9.66 -4.95 -10.02
C GLU A 271 -8.16 -5.15 -10.24
N ILE A 272 -7.45 -4.04 -10.51
CA ILE A 272 -5.99 -4.04 -10.62
C ILE A 272 -5.33 -4.37 -9.30
N SER A 273 -5.80 -3.79 -8.20
CA SER A 273 -5.19 -4.04 -6.89
C SER A 273 -5.45 -5.47 -6.40
N GLU A 274 -6.60 -6.07 -6.73
CA GLU A 274 -6.87 -7.49 -6.47
C GLU A 274 -5.91 -8.40 -7.26
N SER A 275 -5.66 -8.07 -8.53
CA SER A 275 -4.70 -8.81 -9.36
C SER A 275 -3.28 -8.72 -8.81
N LEU A 276 -2.85 -7.52 -8.41
CA LEU A 276 -1.57 -7.30 -7.73
C LEU A 276 -1.48 -8.06 -6.41
N PHE A 277 -2.58 -8.15 -5.66
CA PHE A 277 -2.64 -8.88 -4.42
C PHE A 277 -2.44 -10.38 -4.62
N HIS A 278 -3.14 -11.00 -5.59
CA HIS A 278 -2.94 -12.41 -5.92
C HIS A 278 -1.50 -12.74 -6.34
N ILE A 279 -0.88 -11.85 -7.13
CA ILE A 279 0.53 -11.96 -7.53
C ILE A 279 1.45 -11.95 -6.28
N ASN A 280 1.23 -11.02 -5.35
CA ASN A 280 2.05 -10.90 -4.14
C ASN A 280 1.77 -12.01 -3.11
N LEU A 281 0.54 -12.54 -3.04
CA LEU A 281 0.20 -13.72 -2.23
C LEU A 281 0.96 -14.95 -2.70
N TYR A 282 1.01 -15.17 -4.01
CA TYR A 282 1.77 -16.27 -4.59
C TYR A 282 3.27 -16.13 -4.33
N ASN A 283 3.81 -14.91 -4.41
CA ASN A 283 5.20 -14.61 -4.04
C ASN A 283 5.47 -14.72 -2.52
N GLY A 284 4.44 -14.92 -1.69
CA GLY A 284 4.57 -14.98 -0.23
C GLY A 284 4.95 -13.63 0.41
N SER A 285 4.79 -12.52 -0.31
CA SER A 285 5.18 -11.18 0.13
C SER A 285 4.03 -10.14 0.09
N PRO A 286 2.79 -10.46 0.51
CA PRO A 286 1.66 -9.52 0.48
C PRO A 286 1.90 -8.26 1.33
N GLN A 287 2.76 -8.36 2.34
CA GLN A 287 3.21 -7.23 3.15
C GLN A 287 3.74 -6.09 2.29
N LEU A 288 4.62 -6.38 1.32
CA LEU A 288 5.28 -5.34 0.52
C LEU A 288 4.25 -4.53 -0.27
N LEU A 289 3.22 -5.18 -0.81
CA LEU A 289 2.12 -4.49 -1.49
C LEU A 289 1.34 -3.58 -0.52
N ILE A 290 1.02 -4.06 0.68
CA ILE A 290 0.30 -3.27 1.70
C ILE A 290 1.14 -2.02 2.07
N GLU A 291 2.43 -2.21 2.33
CA GLU A 291 3.36 -1.11 2.60
C GLU A 291 3.44 -0.11 1.44
N THR A 292 3.47 -0.59 0.19
CA THR A 292 3.44 0.27 -1.00
C THR A 292 2.17 1.11 -1.06
N ILE A 293 1.01 0.52 -0.78
CA ILE A 293 -0.28 1.23 -0.85
C ILE A 293 -0.40 2.24 0.29
N VAL A 294 0.00 1.87 1.52
CA VAL A 294 -0.01 2.78 2.68
C VAL A 294 0.97 3.94 2.49
N SER A 295 2.18 3.67 1.98
CA SER A 295 3.17 4.73 1.69
C SER A 295 2.68 5.70 0.61
N LEU A 296 2.01 5.21 -0.45
CA LEU A 296 1.40 6.06 -1.47
C LEU A 296 0.28 6.94 -0.91
N GLU A 297 -0.60 6.39 -0.06
CA GLU A 297 -1.66 7.17 0.61
C GLU A 297 -1.06 8.32 1.42
N LEU A 298 -0.02 8.02 2.19
CA LEU A 298 0.68 9.02 2.98
C LEU A 298 1.29 10.08 2.07
N GLU A 299 2.01 9.73 1.01
CA GLU A 299 2.60 10.73 0.12
C GLU A 299 1.57 11.62 -0.59
N ASN A 300 0.47 11.04 -1.05
CA ASN A 300 -0.57 11.76 -1.79
C ASN A 300 -1.43 12.64 -0.87
N THR A 301 -1.51 12.29 0.42
CA THR A 301 -2.32 13.02 1.38
C THR A 301 -1.60 14.25 1.93
N LYS A 302 -2.04 15.44 1.47
CA LYS A 302 -1.52 16.73 1.94
C LYS A 302 -1.90 17.04 3.39
N ARG A 303 -3.14 16.75 3.78
CA ARG A 303 -3.70 17.05 5.11
C ARG A 303 -3.91 15.77 5.89
N ALA A 304 -3.36 15.69 7.10
CA ALA A 304 -3.52 14.55 7.99
C ALA A 304 -4.99 14.17 8.23
N ASP A 305 -5.90 15.14 8.18
CA ASP A 305 -7.36 14.94 8.33
C ASP A 305 -7.99 14.06 7.25
N ASN A 306 -7.35 13.96 6.07
CA ASN A 306 -7.88 13.25 4.91
C ASN A 306 -7.29 11.84 4.74
N LEU A 307 -6.41 11.41 5.65
CA LEU A 307 -5.80 10.09 5.59
C LEU A 307 -6.87 9.00 5.69
N PHE A 308 -6.81 8.05 4.75
CA PHE A 308 -7.75 6.92 4.68
C PHE A 308 -9.21 7.37 4.62
N SER A 309 -9.48 8.47 3.92
CA SER A 309 -10.85 8.89 3.60
C SER A 309 -11.57 7.82 2.76
N ALA A 310 -12.90 7.73 2.89
CA ALA A 310 -13.70 6.71 2.21
C ALA A 310 -13.53 6.70 0.67
N ASP A 311 -13.25 7.86 0.09
CA ASP A 311 -13.04 8.01 -1.35
C ASP A 311 -11.59 7.77 -1.81
N SER A 312 -10.64 7.59 -0.89
CA SER A 312 -9.25 7.38 -1.29
C SER A 312 -9.08 6.00 -1.92
N PRO A 313 -8.31 5.87 -3.02
CA PRO A 313 -8.06 4.58 -3.65
C PRO A 313 -7.48 3.55 -2.66
N CYS A 314 -6.59 3.99 -1.77
CA CYS A 314 -6.05 3.16 -0.69
C CYS A 314 -7.15 2.54 0.17
N THR A 315 -8.09 3.34 0.67
CA THR A 315 -9.22 2.85 1.47
C THR A 315 -10.07 1.86 0.69
N GLN A 316 -10.35 2.11 -0.59
CA GLN A 316 -11.15 1.19 -1.41
C GLN A 316 -10.48 -0.18 -1.58
N PHE A 317 -9.16 -0.19 -1.79
CA PHE A 317 -8.40 -1.43 -1.81
C PHE A 317 -8.43 -2.12 -0.45
N LEU A 318 -8.11 -1.40 0.62
CA LEU A 318 -8.05 -1.98 1.95
C LEU A 318 -9.41 -2.54 2.38
N THR A 319 -10.53 -1.89 2.04
CA THR A 319 -11.89 -2.41 2.27
C THR A 319 -12.10 -3.77 1.62
N LYS A 320 -11.73 -3.93 0.35
CA LYS A 320 -11.87 -5.21 -0.36
C LYS A 320 -10.92 -6.27 0.16
N PHE A 321 -9.69 -5.87 0.50
CA PHE A 321 -8.71 -6.76 1.09
C PHE A 321 -9.19 -7.30 2.43
N VAL A 322 -9.62 -6.40 3.32
CA VAL A 322 -10.12 -6.71 4.67
C VAL A 322 -11.35 -7.61 4.60
N ALA A 323 -12.21 -7.44 3.58
CA ALA A 323 -13.39 -8.28 3.39
C ALA A 323 -13.08 -9.78 3.32
N ASN A 324 -11.88 -10.18 2.87
CA ASN A 324 -11.45 -11.58 2.82
C ASN A 324 -11.21 -12.20 4.20
N PHE A 325 -10.99 -11.39 5.24
CA PHE A 325 -10.55 -11.86 6.56
C PHE A 325 -11.59 -11.63 7.66
N ILE A 326 -12.48 -10.64 7.50
CA ILE A 326 -13.36 -10.20 8.60
C ILE A 326 -14.61 -11.04 8.81
N LYS A 327 -14.82 -12.14 8.07
CA LYS A 327 -16.03 -12.96 8.24
C LYS A 327 -16.24 -13.42 9.68
N TYR A 328 -15.19 -13.94 10.32
CA TYR A 328 -15.26 -14.36 11.72
C TYR A 328 -15.63 -13.21 12.67
N PHE A 329 -15.03 -12.03 12.47
CA PHE A 329 -15.33 -10.83 13.25
C PHE A 329 -16.76 -10.34 13.02
N PHE A 330 -17.25 -10.42 11.79
CA PHE A 330 -18.62 -10.09 11.45
C PHE A 330 -19.60 -11.03 12.16
N ASP A 331 -19.44 -12.34 11.98
CA ASP A 331 -20.36 -13.35 12.52
C ASP A 331 -20.42 -13.28 14.05
N ASN A 332 -19.28 -13.10 14.72
CA ASN A 332 -19.21 -13.14 16.19
C ASN A 332 -19.47 -11.81 16.88
N SER A 333 -19.27 -10.67 16.20
CA SER A 333 -19.22 -9.37 16.87
C SER A 333 -20.12 -8.35 16.17
N LEU A 334 -19.82 -7.98 14.92
CA LEU A 334 -20.52 -6.89 14.23
C LEU A 334 -21.98 -7.23 13.92
N SER A 335 -22.26 -8.47 13.52
CA SER A 335 -23.62 -8.95 13.22
C SER A 335 -24.56 -8.78 14.42
N LYS A 336 -24.05 -8.99 15.65
CA LYS A 336 -24.79 -8.83 16.90
C LYS A 336 -25.07 -7.37 17.21
N ILE A 337 -24.10 -6.48 16.98
CA ILE A 337 -24.29 -5.03 17.13
C ILE A 337 -25.36 -4.54 16.15
N ILE A 338 -25.23 -4.94 14.88
CA ILE A 338 -26.16 -4.55 13.82
C ILE A 338 -27.58 -5.03 14.15
N LYS A 339 -27.76 -6.32 14.50
CA LYS A 339 -29.06 -6.87 14.91
C LYS A 339 -29.61 -6.19 16.16
N TYR A 340 -28.76 -5.85 17.14
CA TYR A 340 -29.19 -5.14 18.35
C TYR A 340 -29.77 -3.76 18.04
N ILE A 341 -29.16 -3.04 17.10
CA ILE A 341 -29.66 -1.74 16.63
C ILE A 341 -30.93 -1.93 15.81
N ASP A 342 -30.93 -2.87 14.86
CA ASP A 342 -32.06 -3.17 13.98
C ASP A 342 -33.33 -3.55 14.75
N ASN A 343 -33.19 -4.38 15.78
CA ASN A 343 -34.29 -4.82 16.66
C ASN A 343 -34.87 -3.69 17.54
N SER A 344 -34.26 -2.50 17.53
CA SER A 344 -34.76 -1.35 18.30
C SER A 344 -35.92 -0.63 17.60
N GLY A 345 -36.21 -0.96 16.34
CA GLY A 345 -37.22 -0.27 15.54
C GLY A 345 -36.77 1.15 15.13
N ASP A 346 -37.71 1.97 14.67
CA ASP A 346 -37.44 3.37 14.31
C ASP A 346 -37.16 4.22 15.57
N LEU A 347 -35.90 4.60 15.76
CA LEU A 347 -35.45 5.49 16.84
C LEU A 347 -35.72 6.98 16.56
N TYR A 348 -36.25 7.32 15.38
CA TYR A 348 -36.54 8.69 14.96
C TYR A 348 -35.32 9.64 15.01
N LEU A 349 -34.11 9.14 14.72
CA LEU A 349 -32.85 9.90 14.84
C LEU A 349 -32.79 11.16 13.94
N ASN A 350 -33.66 11.27 12.93
CA ASN A 350 -33.81 12.45 12.08
C ASN A 350 -34.98 13.37 12.47
N LYS A 351 -35.74 13.05 13.52
CA LYS A 351 -36.91 13.80 13.97
C LYS A 351 -36.75 14.12 15.46
N PRO A 352 -36.09 15.25 15.80
CA PRO A 352 -35.83 15.65 17.17
C PRO A 352 -37.03 15.53 18.12
N ASP A 353 -38.22 15.94 17.64
CA ASP A 353 -39.46 15.95 18.44
C ASP A 353 -40.00 14.55 18.79
N LYS A 354 -39.61 13.53 18.03
CA LYS A 354 -40.07 12.13 18.20
C LYS A 354 -39.00 11.22 18.79
N CYS A 355 -37.76 11.68 18.84
CA CYS A 355 -36.62 10.92 19.27
C CYS A 355 -36.54 10.87 20.80
N LYS A 356 -36.57 9.66 21.36
CA LYS A 356 -36.43 9.43 22.81
C LYS A 356 -34.95 9.37 23.17
N LYS A 357 -34.39 10.48 23.64
CA LYS A 357 -32.95 10.64 23.94
C LYS A 357 -32.39 9.51 24.81
N ASP A 358 -33.08 9.14 25.89
CA ASP A 358 -32.63 8.08 26.80
C ASP A 358 -32.50 6.72 26.10
N VAL A 359 -33.44 6.40 25.21
CA VAL A 359 -33.41 5.15 24.44
C VAL A 359 -32.22 5.17 23.48
N VAL A 360 -32.01 6.28 22.76
CA VAL A 360 -30.87 6.45 21.86
C VAL A 360 -29.55 6.34 22.61
N GLN A 361 -29.43 6.99 23.75
CA GLN A 361 -28.25 6.92 24.61
C GLN A 361 -27.94 5.50 25.04
N ILE A 362 -28.93 4.75 25.54
CA ILE A 362 -28.75 3.34 25.93
C ILE A 362 -28.31 2.50 24.74
N LYS A 363 -28.97 2.64 23.57
CA LYS A 363 -28.64 1.86 22.37
C LYS A 363 -27.23 2.18 21.86
N PHE A 364 -26.91 3.46 21.75
CA PHE A 364 -25.60 3.94 21.32
C PHE A 364 -24.48 3.48 22.26
N THR A 365 -24.60 3.74 23.56
CA THR A 365 -23.57 3.39 24.55
C THR A 365 -23.38 1.88 24.67
N SER A 366 -24.45 1.09 24.57
CA SER A 366 -24.37 -0.38 24.56
C SER A 366 -23.66 -0.90 23.31
N ALA A 367 -24.00 -0.37 22.13
CA ALA A 367 -23.35 -0.74 20.88
C ALA A 367 -21.86 -0.37 20.89
N LEU A 368 -21.53 0.86 21.32
CA LEU A 368 -20.17 1.34 21.44
C LEU A 368 -19.37 0.48 22.44
N LYS A 369 -19.92 0.24 23.64
CA LYS A 369 -19.30 -0.60 24.67
C LYS A 369 -19.00 -2.01 24.16
N TYR A 370 -19.93 -2.60 23.42
CA TYR A 370 -19.71 -3.92 22.83
C TYR A 370 -18.61 -3.88 21.77
N LEU A 371 -18.66 -2.90 20.86
CA LEU A 371 -17.65 -2.72 19.79
C LEU A 371 -16.23 -2.58 20.33
N ILE A 372 -16.01 -1.75 21.35
CA ILE A 372 -14.66 -1.57 21.94
C ILE A 372 -14.15 -2.82 22.67
N SER A 373 -15.05 -3.75 23.04
CA SER A 373 -14.69 -4.99 23.73
C SER A 373 -14.28 -6.13 22.78
N THR A 374 -14.58 -6.01 21.48
CA THR A 374 -14.42 -7.11 20.50
C THR A 374 -13.06 -7.10 19.79
N VAL A 375 -12.04 -6.41 20.32
CA VAL A 375 -10.72 -6.31 19.68
C VAL A 375 -10.03 -7.67 19.51
N GLN A 376 -10.35 -8.65 20.34
CA GLN A 376 -9.80 -10.01 20.23
C GLN A 376 -10.36 -10.76 19.02
N ASP A 377 -11.58 -10.43 18.59
CA ASP A 377 -12.24 -11.09 17.45
C ASP A 377 -11.73 -10.58 16.10
N ILE A 378 -10.94 -9.50 16.10
CA ILE A 378 -10.36 -8.91 14.89
C ILE A 378 -9.18 -9.80 14.41
N PRO A 379 -9.19 -10.26 13.14
CA PRO A 379 -8.14 -11.11 12.58
C PRO A 379 -6.76 -10.46 12.62
N ASP A 380 -5.71 -11.28 12.73
CA ASP A 380 -4.33 -10.79 12.78
C ASP A 380 -3.90 -10.11 11.47
N GLU A 381 -4.48 -10.48 10.31
CA GLU A 381 -4.28 -9.82 9.02
C GLU A 381 -4.71 -8.35 9.06
N VAL A 382 -5.84 -8.08 9.72
CA VAL A 382 -6.39 -6.72 9.85
C VAL A 382 -5.55 -5.92 10.85
N LYS A 383 -5.15 -6.55 11.96
CA LYS A 383 -4.26 -5.92 12.95
C LYS A 383 -2.89 -5.60 12.34
N PHE A 384 -2.40 -6.46 11.45
CA PHE A 384 -1.16 -6.26 10.71
C PHE A 384 -1.21 -5.01 9.84
N ILE A 385 -2.28 -4.81 9.06
CA ILE A 385 -2.49 -3.59 8.28
C ILE A 385 -2.54 -2.35 9.19
N ALA A 386 -3.35 -2.41 10.26
CA ALA A 386 -3.48 -1.30 11.21
C ALA A 386 -2.12 -0.94 11.85
N HIS A 387 -1.27 -1.93 12.08
CA HIS A 387 0.07 -1.74 12.61
C HIS A 387 1.03 -1.09 11.58
N ILE A 388 0.97 -1.47 10.30
CA ILE A 388 1.71 -0.74 9.24
C ILE A 388 1.26 0.72 9.19
N ILE A 389 -0.06 0.97 9.19
CA ILE A 389 -0.64 2.33 9.22
C ILE A 389 -0.13 3.10 10.44
N LYS A 390 -0.13 2.50 11.62
CA LYS A 390 0.39 3.11 12.85
C LYS A 390 1.84 3.55 12.66
N MET A 391 2.71 2.63 12.25
CA MET A 391 4.15 2.86 12.16
C MET A 391 4.49 3.90 11.10
N TYR A 392 3.91 3.81 9.90
CA TYR A 392 4.20 4.73 8.82
C TYR A 392 3.63 6.13 9.08
N THR A 393 2.42 6.21 9.64
CA THR A 393 1.83 7.51 10.05
C THR A 393 2.68 8.16 11.15
N ALA A 394 3.20 7.38 12.08
CA ALA A 394 4.10 7.86 13.12
C ALA A 394 5.42 8.37 12.56
N THR A 395 6.00 7.67 11.57
CA THR A 395 7.20 8.13 10.87
C THR A 395 6.96 9.49 10.20
N LYS A 396 5.83 9.65 9.50
CA LYS A 396 5.55 10.88 8.75
C LYS A 396 5.22 12.07 9.65
N TYR A 397 4.36 11.87 10.66
CA TYR A 397 3.78 12.97 11.43
C TYR A 397 4.29 13.07 12.87
N ASN A 398 4.72 11.96 13.47
CA ASN A 398 5.19 11.86 14.85
C ASN A 398 4.25 12.53 15.88
N LYS A 399 2.94 12.32 15.72
CA LYS A 399 1.88 12.87 16.59
C LYS A 399 0.85 11.79 16.90
N SER A 400 0.71 11.42 18.18
CA SER A 400 -0.19 10.33 18.61
C SER A 400 -1.65 10.54 18.20
N TYR A 401 -2.16 11.78 18.26
CA TYR A 401 -3.52 12.07 17.79
C TYR A 401 -3.70 11.77 16.29
N ILE A 402 -2.74 12.14 15.45
CA ILE A 402 -2.81 11.86 14.00
C ILE A 402 -2.76 10.36 13.74
N VAL A 403 -1.91 9.63 14.47
CA VAL A 403 -1.81 8.17 14.32
C VAL A 403 -3.09 7.48 14.77
N THR A 404 -3.62 7.86 15.93
CA THR A 404 -4.88 7.33 16.46
C THR A 404 -6.02 7.58 15.47
N ARG A 405 -6.10 8.80 14.92
CA ARG A 405 -7.09 9.13 13.89
C ARG A 405 -6.90 8.34 12.60
N ALA A 406 -5.68 8.14 12.12
CA ALA A 406 -5.44 7.32 10.92
C ALA A 406 -5.91 5.87 11.11
N ILE A 407 -5.65 5.29 12.30
CA ILE A 407 -6.15 3.95 12.66
C ILE A 407 -7.69 3.96 12.77
N ALA A 408 -8.28 5.01 13.35
CA ALA A 408 -9.73 5.18 13.41
C ALA A 408 -10.36 5.26 12.01
N SER A 409 -9.84 6.12 11.13
CA SER A 409 -10.30 6.25 9.74
C SER A 409 -10.22 4.92 8.99
N PHE A 410 -9.11 4.17 9.16
CA PHE A 410 -8.98 2.83 8.61
C PHE A 410 -10.08 1.89 9.14
N PHE A 411 -10.26 1.81 10.46
CA PHE A 411 -11.28 0.95 11.07
C PHE A 411 -12.69 1.32 10.61
N ILE A 412 -13.02 2.61 10.62
CA ILE A 412 -14.34 3.12 10.23
C ILE A 412 -14.61 2.82 8.77
N ASN A 413 -13.72 3.25 7.87
CA ASN A 413 -13.99 3.21 6.43
C ASN A 413 -13.74 1.83 5.80
N CYS A 414 -12.88 0.99 6.39
CA CYS A 414 -12.56 -0.34 5.86
C CYS A 414 -13.36 -1.48 6.52
N ILE A 415 -13.89 -1.28 7.73
CA ILE A 415 -14.55 -2.34 8.51
C ILE A 415 -15.96 -1.92 8.94
N LEU A 416 -16.09 -0.84 9.70
CA LEU A 416 -17.37 -0.46 10.31
C LEU A 416 -18.43 -0.09 9.26
N LYS A 417 -18.14 0.88 8.40
CA LYS A 417 -19.06 1.34 7.36
C LYS A 417 -19.48 0.24 6.38
N PRO A 418 -18.54 -0.53 5.78
CA PRO A 418 -18.91 -1.58 4.84
C PRO A 418 -19.82 -2.65 5.45
N THR A 419 -19.56 -3.04 6.70
CA THR A 419 -20.35 -4.09 7.39
C THR A 419 -21.74 -3.63 7.79
N PHE A 420 -21.91 -2.36 8.17
CA PHE A 420 -23.21 -1.79 8.50
C PHE A 420 -24.04 -1.44 7.25
N THR A 421 -23.38 -0.99 6.18
CA THR A 421 -24.07 -0.57 4.94
C THR A 421 -24.49 -1.78 4.12
N THR A 422 -23.63 -2.80 4.02
CA THR A 422 -23.86 -3.97 3.16
C THR A 422 -23.49 -5.28 3.87
N PRO A 423 -24.19 -5.65 4.97
CA PRO A 423 -23.91 -6.87 5.72
C PRO A 423 -24.02 -8.15 4.88
N THR A 424 -24.80 -8.10 3.79
CA THR A 424 -24.98 -9.21 2.85
C THR A 424 -23.71 -9.62 2.11
N LEU A 425 -22.67 -8.77 2.08
CA LEU A 425 -21.35 -9.13 1.55
C LEU A 425 -20.65 -10.18 2.43
N TYR A 426 -21.00 -10.27 3.71
CA TYR A 426 -20.35 -11.13 4.71
C TYR A 426 -21.24 -12.32 5.11
N ASP A 427 -22.55 -12.11 5.07
CA ASP A 427 -23.58 -13.14 5.26
C ASP A 427 -24.75 -12.85 4.30
N PRO A 428 -24.87 -13.59 3.17
CA PRO A 428 -25.95 -13.40 2.20
C PRO A 428 -27.36 -13.57 2.76
N THR A 429 -27.50 -14.23 3.92
CA THR A 429 -28.80 -14.45 4.59
C THR A 429 -29.18 -13.31 5.55
N PHE A 430 -28.26 -12.35 5.76
CA PHE A 430 -28.47 -11.26 6.69
C PHE A 430 -29.49 -10.24 6.16
N SER A 431 -30.58 -10.04 6.88
CA SER A 431 -31.66 -9.10 6.53
C SER A 431 -31.86 -8.04 7.61
N LEU A 432 -32.08 -6.80 7.20
CA LEU A 432 -32.38 -5.67 8.09
C LEU A 432 -33.87 -5.29 8.00
N GLN A 433 -34.53 -5.14 9.15
CA GLN A 433 -35.91 -4.65 9.24
C GLN A 433 -35.97 -3.12 9.25
N ASN A 434 -34.97 -2.47 9.84
CA ASN A 434 -34.88 -1.02 10.07
C ASN A 434 -33.54 -0.47 9.55
N PRO A 435 -33.22 -0.61 8.25
CA PRO A 435 -31.91 -0.26 7.69
C PRO A 435 -31.53 1.22 7.88
N ARG A 436 -32.53 2.12 7.91
CA ARG A 436 -32.32 3.55 8.17
C ARG A 436 -31.77 3.80 9.57
N THR A 437 -32.32 3.13 10.58
CA THR A 437 -31.89 3.28 11.97
C THR A 437 -30.48 2.73 12.16
N VAL A 438 -30.16 1.61 11.52
CA VAL A 438 -28.81 1.03 11.50
C VAL A 438 -27.81 2.02 10.90
N SER A 439 -28.10 2.58 9.73
CA SER A 439 -27.24 3.57 9.07
C SER A 439 -27.05 4.83 9.90
N GLN A 440 -28.09 5.35 10.54
CA GLN A 440 -27.97 6.54 11.38
C GLN A 440 -27.18 6.28 12.67
N MET A 441 -27.31 5.08 13.26
CA MET A 441 -26.52 4.69 14.42
C MET A 441 -25.06 4.43 14.04
N GLU A 442 -24.80 3.90 12.85
CA GLU A 442 -23.46 3.77 12.27
C GLU A 442 -22.77 5.13 12.21
N THR A 443 -23.43 6.17 11.70
CA THR A 443 -22.88 7.53 11.69
C THR A 443 -22.55 8.05 13.09
N LEU A 444 -23.37 7.76 14.10
CA LEU A 444 -23.05 8.14 15.49
C LEU A 444 -21.83 7.38 16.01
N LEU A 445 -21.72 6.08 15.71
CA LEU A 445 -20.56 5.27 16.08
C LEU A 445 -19.29 5.78 15.37
N GLU A 446 -19.37 6.15 14.09
CA GLU A 446 -18.29 6.80 13.35
C GLU A 446 -17.77 8.03 14.11
N VAL A 447 -18.63 9.00 14.43
CA VAL A 447 -18.24 10.24 15.12
C VAL A 447 -17.51 9.95 16.43
N ALA A 448 -18.01 8.98 17.21
CA ALA A 448 -17.37 8.55 18.45
C ALA A 448 -16.01 7.91 18.22
N MET A 449 -15.90 7.02 17.23
CA MET A 449 -14.66 6.32 16.88
C MET A 449 -13.60 7.26 16.32
N GLU A 450 -13.99 8.38 15.68
CA GLU A 450 -13.10 9.48 15.29
C GLU A 450 -12.61 10.32 16.48
N LEU A 451 -13.06 10.02 17.70
CA LEU A 451 -12.80 10.78 18.93
C LEU A 451 -13.30 12.24 18.82
N GLN A 452 -14.40 12.44 18.11
CA GLN A 452 -15.04 13.74 17.96
C GLN A 452 -16.30 13.84 18.83
N LEU A 453 -16.67 15.08 19.18
CA LEU A 453 -17.93 15.35 19.85
C LEU A 453 -19.07 15.42 18.84
N MET A 454 -20.23 14.92 19.23
CA MET A 454 -21.46 14.91 18.44
C MET A 454 -21.91 16.34 18.11
N GLU A 455 -21.70 17.30 19.01
CA GLU A 455 -22.08 18.70 18.78
C GLU A 455 -21.49 19.31 17.50
N TYR A 456 -20.32 18.82 17.06
CA TYR A 456 -19.65 19.30 15.84
C TYR A 456 -20.33 18.85 14.56
N HIS A 457 -21.06 17.73 14.61
CA HIS A 457 -21.79 17.17 13.47
C HIS A 457 -23.26 17.52 13.53
N ASN A 458 -23.88 17.36 14.70
CA ASN A 458 -25.28 17.65 14.92
C ASN A 458 -25.55 17.93 16.41
N THR A 459 -25.85 19.20 16.70
CA THR A 459 -26.14 19.69 18.06
C THR A 459 -27.29 18.96 18.75
N PHE A 460 -28.20 18.32 18.01
CA PHE A 460 -29.26 17.48 18.58
C PHE A 460 -28.71 16.34 19.45
N PHE A 461 -27.54 15.79 19.09
CA PHE A 461 -26.92 14.65 19.78
C PHE A 461 -25.90 15.05 20.86
N MET A 462 -25.79 16.33 21.22
CA MET A 462 -24.84 16.81 22.25
C MET A 462 -25.01 16.12 23.61
N PHE A 463 -26.19 15.54 23.89
CA PHE A 463 -26.44 14.80 25.13
C PHE A 463 -25.58 13.53 25.27
N LEU A 464 -24.94 13.06 24.18
CA LEU A 464 -24.01 11.95 24.21
C LEU A 464 -22.57 12.38 24.55
N ASP A 465 -22.25 13.68 24.45
CA ASP A 465 -20.86 14.19 24.52
C ASP A 465 -20.24 14.02 25.90
N GLU A 466 -21.03 14.16 26.97
CA GLU A 466 -20.56 13.93 28.34
C GLU A 466 -20.07 12.49 28.50
N HIS A 467 -20.87 11.51 28.07
CA HIS A 467 -20.48 10.10 28.12
C HIS A 467 -19.26 9.80 27.25
N LEU A 468 -19.20 10.36 26.04
CA LEU A 468 -18.07 10.17 25.14
C LEU A 468 -16.78 10.72 25.75
N LYS A 469 -16.80 11.96 26.21
CA LYS A 469 -15.63 12.66 26.74
C LYS A 469 -15.11 12.04 28.04
N TYR A 470 -16.00 11.73 28.98
CA TYR A 470 -15.60 11.31 30.32
C TYR A 470 -15.51 9.80 30.50
N HIS A 471 -16.28 9.00 29.75
CA HIS A 471 -16.34 7.54 29.95
C HIS A 471 -15.80 6.72 28.80
N TYR A 472 -15.88 7.16 27.54
CA TYR A 472 -15.52 6.28 26.41
C TYR A 472 -14.26 6.68 25.67
N GLN A 473 -13.85 7.95 25.67
CA GLN A 473 -12.71 8.44 24.90
C GLN A 473 -11.45 7.61 25.14
N ILE A 474 -11.09 7.36 26.41
CA ILE A 474 -9.91 6.56 26.77
C ILE A 474 -10.04 5.09 26.33
N HIS A 475 -11.24 4.52 26.36
CA HIS A 475 -11.47 3.14 25.96
C HIS A 475 -11.44 2.97 24.43
N ILE A 476 -11.92 3.97 23.67
CA ILE A 476 -11.78 4.00 22.22
C ILE A 476 -10.30 4.11 21.84
N GLU A 477 -9.54 4.99 22.51
CA GLU A 477 -8.09 5.07 22.30
C GLU A 477 -7.38 3.73 22.62
N ILE A 478 -7.78 3.04 23.70
CA ILE A 478 -7.29 1.68 24.03
C ILE A 478 -7.61 0.70 22.91
N PHE A 479 -8.85 0.69 22.44
CA PHE A 479 -9.30 -0.20 21.38
C PHE A 479 -8.48 0.02 20.10
N LEU A 480 -8.31 1.26 19.66
CA LEU A 480 -7.54 1.61 18.46
C LEU A 480 -6.05 1.25 18.61
N TYR A 481 -5.47 1.43 19.81
CA TYR A 481 -4.10 0.99 20.05
C TYR A 481 -3.98 -0.53 19.94
N LYS A 482 -4.86 -1.28 20.61
CA LYS A 482 -4.90 -2.76 20.56
C LYS A 482 -5.20 -3.31 19.17
N LEU A 483 -6.00 -2.60 18.37
CA LEU A 483 -6.25 -2.92 16.96
C LEU A 483 -4.94 -2.92 16.15
N SER A 484 -3.97 -2.10 16.54
CA SER A 484 -2.66 -2.01 15.88
C SER A 484 -1.55 -2.78 16.61
N GLU A 485 -1.90 -3.68 17.54
CA GLU A 485 -0.95 -4.58 18.19
C GLU A 485 -0.92 -5.91 17.45
N VAL A 486 0.25 -6.27 16.92
CA VAL A 486 0.49 -7.55 16.23
C VAL A 486 1.25 -8.46 17.17
N LYS A 487 0.61 -9.55 17.61
CA LYS A 487 1.27 -10.59 18.42
C LYS A 487 2.00 -11.61 17.56
N GLN A 488 1.41 -11.94 16.41
CA GLN A 488 1.94 -12.90 15.46
C GLN A 488 1.80 -12.33 14.05
N ILE A 489 2.83 -12.52 13.23
CA ILE A 489 2.77 -12.16 11.82
C ILE A 489 1.76 -13.11 11.16
N PRO A 490 0.71 -12.58 10.51
CA PRO A 490 -0.31 -13.42 9.88
C PRO A 490 0.28 -14.24 8.75
N ARG A 491 -0.27 -15.44 8.56
CA ARG A 491 0.06 -16.31 7.42
C ARG A 491 -1.04 -16.19 6.39
N PHE A 492 -0.76 -15.44 5.33
CA PHE A 492 -1.70 -15.30 4.23
C PHE A 492 -1.77 -16.59 3.41
N ALA A 493 -2.99 -17.01 3.07
CA ALA A 493 -3.19 -18.15 2.19
C ALA A 493 -2.62 -17.87 0.80
N GLN A 494 -1.81 -18.78 0.27
CA GLN A 494 -1.26 -18.66 -1.08
C GLN A 494 -2.38 -18.78 -2.12
N THR A 495 -2.25 -18.02 -3.22
CA THR A 495 -3.14 -18.10 -4.37
C THR A 495 -2.67 -19.23 -5.32
N SER A 496 -3.58 -19.81 -6.12
CA SER A 496 -3.22 -20.83 -7.12
C SER A 496 -2.44 -20.23 -8.30
N LYS A 497 -1.64 -21.07 -8.98
CA LYS A 497 -0.86 -20.67 -10.16
C LYS A 497 -1.74 -20.10 -11.29
N ASP A 498 -2.88 -20.74 -11.56
CA ASP A 498 -3.78 -20.32 -12.64
C ASP A 498 -4.33 -18.91 -12.40
N LYS A 499 -4.77 -18.63 -11.16
CA LYS A 499 -5.27 -17.31 -10.77
C LYS A 499 -4.18 -16.23 -10.85
N VAL A 500 -2.91 -16.60 -10.63
CA VAL A 500 -1.76 -15.70 -10.80
C VAL A 500 -1.51 -15.41 -12.27
N MET A 501 -1.59 -16.41 -13.15
CA MET A 501 -1.47 -16.21 -14.59
C MET A 501 -2.59 -15.31 -15.13
N ASP A 502 -3.83 -15.50 -14.67
CA ASP A 502 -4.95 -14.62 -15.00
C ASP A 502 -4.68 -13.18 -14.53
N SER A 503 -4.17 -13.03 -13.30
CA SER A 503 -3.83 -11.74 -12.71
C SER A 503 -2.68 -11.05 -13.46
N LEU A 504 -1.66 -11.79 -13.89
CA LEU A 504 -0.54 -11.28 -14.69
C LEU A 504 -1.02 -10.83 -16.08
N ASN A 505 -1.87 -11.62 -16.73
CA ASN A 505 -2.49 -11.23 -18.00
C ASN A 505 -3.32 -9.95 -17.84
N HIS A 506 -4.10 -9.84 -16.76
CA HIS A 506 -4.89 -8.65 -16.48
C HIS A 506 -4.01 -7.41 -16.25
N VAL A 507 -2.96 -7.53 -15.42
CA VAL A 507 -2.00 -6.43 -15.19
C VAL A 507 -1.25 -6.07 -16.46
N MET A 508 -0.83 -7.04 -17.28
CA MET A 508 -0.17 -6.77 -18.57
C MET A 508 -1.08 -5.97 -19.50
N ASN A 509 -2.32 -6.41 -19.68
CA ASN A 509 -3.32 -5.69 -20.48
C ASN A 509 -3.56 -4.28 -19.95
N PHE A 510 -3.57 -4.10 -18.63
CA PHE A 510 -3.68 -2.78 -18.02
C PHE A 510 -2.46 -1.90 -18.29
N ILE A 511 -1.25 -2.44 -18.20
CA ILE A 511 0.00 -1.72 -18.52
C ILE A 511 -0.03 -1.26 -19.96
N SER A 512 -0.30 -2.14 -20.92
CA SER A 512 -0.38 -1.78 -22.34
C SER A 512 -1.49 -0.75 -22.61
N SER A 513 -2.61 -0.82 -21.90
CA SER A 513 -3.72 0.15 -22.03
C SER A 513 -3.37 1.55 -21.52
N ASN A 514 -2.50 1.64 -20.52
CA ASN A 514 -2.19 2.87 -19.80
C ASN A 514 -0.69 3.22 -19.89
N HIS A 515 -0.01 2.70 -20.91
CA HIS A 515 1.45 2.73 -21.04
C HIS A 515 2.01 4.13 -20.84
N ASP A 516 1.47 5.14 -21.52
CA ASP A 516 2.01 6.51 -21.46
C ASP A 516 1.93 7.11 -20.05
N SER A 517 0.85 6.83 -19.31
CA SER A 517 0.70 7.28 -17.93
C SER A 517 1.67 6.54 -17.01
N ILE A 518 1.77 5.22 -17.18
CA ILE A 518 2.61 4.36 -16.35
C ILE A 518 4.10 4.66 -16.58
N SER A 519 4.53 4.77 -17.83
CA SER A 519 5.90 5.14 -18.21
C SER A 519 6.26 6.53 -17.67
N LYS A 520 5.35 7.52 -17.79
CA LYS A 520 5.54 8.84 -17.19
C LYS A 520 5.71 8.77 -15.66
N ASN A 521 4.81 8.08 -14.97
CA ASN A 521 4.88 7.94 -13.51
C ASN A 521 6.12 7.16 -13.07
N TYR A 522 6.50 6.12 -13.81
CA TYR A 522 7.70 5.34 -13.57
C TYR A 522 8.94 6.22 -13.70
N PHE A 523 9.05 6.98 -14.80
CA PHE A 523 10.14 7.95 -15.00
C PHE A 523 10.20 9.00 -13.89
N LEU A 524 9.05 9.49 -13.40
CA LEU A 524 9.02 10.40 -12.27
C LEU A 524 9.57 9.76 -10.99
N LEU A 525 9.25 8.50 -10.72
CA LEU A 525 9.73 7.78 -9.55
C LEU A 525 11.24 7.47 -9.65
N THR A 526 11.74 7.09 -10.82
CA THR A 526 13.10 6.60 -10.98
C THR A 526 14.10 7.70 -11.36
N GLU A 527 13.72 8.66 -12.20
CA GLU A 527 14.64 9.65 -12.78
C GLU A 527 14.46 11.07 -12.22
N SER A 528 13.29 11.44 -11.65
CA SER A 528 13.09 12.82 -11.15
C SER A 528 13.96 13.16 -9.93
N LYS A 529 14.49 14.39 -9.83
CA LYS A 529 15.25 14.80 -8.63
C LYS A 529 14.42 14.82 -7.34
N LYS A 530 13.10 14.71 -7.44
CA LYS A 530 12.20 14.70 -6.30
C LYS A 530 12.36 13.39 -5.54
N VAL A 531 12.60 13.51 -4.24
CA VAL A 531 12.66 12.35 -3.36
C VAL A 531 11.27 11.74 -3.21
N THR A 532 11.22 10.42 -3.37
CA THR A 532 10.03 9.59 -3.22
C THR A 532 10.29 8.57 -2.13
N MET A 533 9.42 8.57 -1.11
CA MET A 533 9.50 7.70 0.04
C MET A 533 8.80 6.37 -0.28
N THR A 534 9.60 5.40 -0.71
CA THR A 534 9.18 4.00 -0.89
C THR A 534 9.13 3.25 0.47
N PRO A 535 8.56 2.03 0.53
CA PRO A 535 8.47 1.24 1.76
C PRO A 535 9.76 1.12 2.58
N ILE A 536 10.92 0.97 1.92
CA ILE A 536 12.21 0.86 2.63
C ILE A 536 12.48 2.06 3.55
N HIS A 537 12.12 3.26 3.12
CA HIS A 537 12.33 4.49 3.88
C HIS A 537 11.48 4.50 5.15
N TYR A 538 10.20 4.16 5.01
CA TYR A 538 9.28 4.04 6.13
C TYR A 538 9.65 2.89 7.06
N ASN A 539 10.09 1.73 6.54
CA ASN A 539 10.52 0.58 7.33
C ASN A 539 11.74 0.91 8.19
N PHE A 540 12.75 1.58 7.62
CA PHE A 540 13.91 2.03 8.38
C PHE A 540 13.53 3.00 9.49
N CYS A 541 12.73 4.01 9.18
CA CYS A 541 12.32 4.98 10.19
C CYS A 541 11.38 4.38 11.24
N SER A 542 10.57 3.39 10.88
CA SER A 542 9.76 2.60 11.82
C SER A 542 10.64 1.83 12.80
N LEU A 543 11.73 1.23 12.33
CA LEU A 543 12.73 0.62 13.20
C LEU A 543 13.35 1.64 14.16
N LEU A 544 13.72 2.83 13.66
CA LEU A 544 14.23 3.89 14.52
C LEU A 544 13.21 4.27 15.58
N LEU A 545 11.92 4.41 15.24
CA LEU A 545 10.87 4.76 16.19
C LEU A 545 10.76 3.77 17.36
N HIS A 546 11.06 2.48 17.17
CA HIS A 546 11.08 1.51 18.28
C HIS A 546 12.15 1.78 19.33
N CYS A 547 13.23 2.48 18.97
CA CYS A 547 14.27 2.92 19.92
C CYS A 547 13.84 4.14 20.77
N PHE A 548 12.63 4.65 20.53
CA PHE A 548 12.06 5.83 21.17
C PHE A 548 10.76 5.48 21.87
N PRO A 549 10.66 5.74 23.18
CA PRO A 549 9.35 5.91 23.76
C PRO A 549 8.73 7.14 23.08
N TRP A 550 7.61 6.98 22.37
CA TRP A 550 6.90 8.12 21.83
C TRP A 550 6.66 9.13 22.97
N ASN A 551 7.07 10.38 22.78
CA ASN A 551 6.90 11.44 23.79
C ASN A 551 5.44 11.58 24.27
N SER A 552 4.45 11.06 23.51
CA SER A 552 3.03 11.05 23.88
C SER A 552 2.53 9.74 24.48
N ASP A 553 3.14 8.57 24.18
CA ASP A 553 2.72 7.30 24.77
C ASP A 553 3.16 7.22 26.23
N THR A 554 4.36 7.65 26.61
CA THR A 554 4.80 7.52 28.02
C THR A 554 4.00 8.39 28.98
N GLN A 555 3.55 9.59 28.58
CA GLN A 555 2.70 10.43 29.45
C GLN A 555 1.23 10.01 29.44
N ARG A 556 0.66 9.64 28.28
CA ARG A 556 -0.72 9.13 28.22
C ARG A 556 -0.85 7.74 28.82
N LEU A 557 0.11 6.84 28.61
CA LEU A 557 0.12 5.51 29.25
C LEU A 557 0.34 5.62 30.75
N LYS A 558 1.05 6.64 31.25
CA LYS A 558 1.18 6.90 32.69
C LYS A 558 -0.13 7.40 33.28
N LEU A 559 -0.79 8.40 32.66
CA LEU A 559 -2.16 8.80 33.01
C LEU A 559 -3.17 7.64 32.92
N LYS A 560 -3.02 6.75 31.95
CA LYS A 560 -3.83 5.55 31.74
C LYS A 560 -3.55 4.48 32.79
N ARG A 561 -2.30 4.32 33.23
CA ARG A 561 -1.91 3.42 34.33
C ARG A 561 -2.41 3.95 35.67
N ASP A 562 -2.35 5.26 35.86
CA ASP A 562 -2.85 5.94 37.06
C ASP A 562 -4.39 5.90 37.11
N TYR A 563 -5.08 6.05 35.97
CA TYR A 563 -6.54 5.87 35.88
C TYR A 563 -6.96 4.41 36.17
N LEU A 564 -6.30 3.44 35.54
CA LEU A 564 -6.60 2.01 35.72
C LEU A 564 -6.23 1.49 37.12
N HIS A 565 -5.20 2.03 37.77
CA HIS A 565 -4.87 1.68 39.15
C HIS A 565 -5.80 2.32 40.18
N ASN A 566 -6.36 3.50 39.90
CA ASN A 566 -7.34 4.13 40.76
C ASN A 566 -8.75 3.50 40.61
N GLU A 567 -9.06 2.88 39.48
CA GLU A 567 -10.30 2.13 39.24
C GLU A 567 -10.12 0.60 39.36
N HIS A 568 -9.67 0.12 40.53
CA HIS A 568 -10.03 -1.24 40.98
C HIS A 568 -11.54 -1.40 41.29
N ALA A 569 -12.39 -0.51 40.77
CA ALA A 569 -13.84 -0.70 40.69
C ALA A 569 -14.17 -1.30 39.31
N SER A 570 -14.10 -2.63 39.22
CA SER A 570 -14.73 -3.46 38.18
C SER A 570 -14.71 -2.91 36.75
N LEU A 571 -13.84 -3.47 35.89
CA LEU A 571 -14.15 -3.54 34.46
C LEU A 571 -15.63 -3.93 34.32
N PRO A 572 -16.45 -3.18 33.57
CA PRO A 572 -17.84 -3.53 33.45
C PRO A 572 -17.92 -4.89 32.79
N GLN A 573 -18.32 -5.89 33.58
CA GLN A 573 -18.59 -7.24 33.13
C GLN A 573 -19.39 -7.17 31.82
N PRO A 574 -19.10 -8.02 30.82
CA PRO A 574 -19.91 -8.09 29.63
C PRO A 574 -21.36 -8.24 30.07
N ILE A 575 -22.20 -7.28 29.69
CA ILE A 575 -23.64 -7.42 29.88
C ILE A 575 -24.00 -8.59 28.97
N SER A 576 -24.38 -9.71 29.58
CA SER A 576 -25.04 -10.80 28.87
C SER A 576 -26.27 -10.19 28.19
N LEU A 577 -26.18 -9.99 26.88
CA LEU A 577 -27.36 -9.74 26.07
C LEU A 577 -28.32 -10.90 26.33
N PRO A 578 -29.63 -10.66 26.53
CA PRO A 578 -30.58 -11.74 26.76
C PRO A 578 -30.68 -12.57 25.50
N LEU A 579 -29.85 -13.62 25.43
CA LEU A 579 -29.93 -14.69 24.46
C LEU A 579 -30.33 -15.94 25.24
N SER A 580 -31.34 -16.62 24.71
CA SER A 580 -31.96 -17.82 25.27
C SER A 580 -30.94 -18.80 25.85
N SER A 581 -31.20 -19.22 27.08
CA SER A 581 -30.47 -20.21 27.86
C SER A 581 -30.20 -21.49 27.06
N ASN A 582 -28.94 -21.75 26.76
CA ASN A 582 -28.26 -23.06 26.86
C ASN A 582 -26.79 -22.83 26.53
N PHE A 583 -25.90 -23.56 27.22
CA PHE A 583 -24.43 -23.45 27.25
C PHE A 583 -23.86 -22.54 28.35
N ALA A 584 -23.89 -23.07 29.58
CA ALA A 584 -22.95 -22.74 30.63
C ALA A 584 -22.29 -24.04 31.12
N SER A 585 -21.02 -24.25 30.79
CA SER A 585 -20.07 -24.98 31.64
C SER A 585 -18.64 -24.79 31.12
N SER A 586 -17.71 -24.61 32.06
CA SER A 586 -16.25 -24.57 31.96
C SER A 586 -15.58 -23.22 31.65
N TYR A 587 -15.46 -22.38 32.69
CA TYR A 587 -14.27 -21.55 32.88
C TYR A 587 -13.61 -22.00 34.20
N GLU A 588 -12.52 -22.75 34.09
CA GLU A 588 -11.56 -22.89 35.18
C GLU A 588 -10.54 -21.74 35.09
N THR A 589 -10.35 -21.08 36.22
CA THR A 589 -9.39 -20.01 36.46
C THR A 589 -7.96 -20.56 36.48
N TYR A 590 -7.12 -20.12 35.55
CA TYR A 590 -5.67 -20.33 35.63
C TYR A 590 -5.00 -19.18 36.40
N SER A 591 -4.35 -19.54 37.49
CA SER A 591 -3.44 -18.72 38.29
C SER A 591 -2.10 -18.55 37.54
N LEU A 592 -1.60 -17.32 37.49
CA LEU A 592 -0.22 -17.03 37.09
C LEU A 592 0.71 -17.42 38.24
N ASP A 593 1.38 -18.58 38.17
CA ASP A 593 2.65 -18.80 38.87
C ASP A 593 3.55 -19.93 38.31
N ASP A 594 3.13 -20.70 37.31
CA ASP A 594 3.98 -21.75 36.71
C ASP A 594 4.53 -21.37 35.33
N TYR A 595 5.67 -20.68 35.29
CA TYR A 595 6.56 -20.67 34.11
C TYR A 595 8.03 -20.67 34.55
N LYS A 596 8.52 -21.85 34.96
CA LYS A 596 9.94 -22.17 34.93
C LYS A 596 10.16 -23.44 34.13
N SER A 597 11.09 -23.32 33.17
CA SER A 597 11.84 -24.37 32.48
C SER A 597 11.04 -25.49 31.79
N GLU A 598 10.85 -25.36 30.48
CA GLU A 598 10.91 -26.53 29.59
C GLU A 598 11.77 -26.23 28.35
N GLU A 599 12.64 -27.19 28.09
CA GLU A 599 13.65 -27.22 27.04
C GLU A 599 13.02 -27.21 25.65
N ARG A 600 13.62 -26.42 24.75
CA ARG A 600 13.28 -26.41 23.33
C ARG A 600 13.68 -27.75 22.71
N LYS A 601 12.69 -28.56 22.33
CA LYS A 601 12.86 -29.57 21.29
C LYS A 601 12.78 -28.91 19.92
N ASP A 602 13.66 -29.36 19.05
CA ASP A 602 13.95 -28.84 17.72
C ASP A 602 12.70 -28.67 16.84
N LEU A 603 12.47 -27.44 16.37
CA LEU A 603 11.58 -27.18 15.25
C LEU A 603 12.35 -27.46 13.95
N PRO A 604 11.78 -28.19 12.98
CA PRO A 604 12.42 -28.39 11.69
C PRO A 604 12.59 -27.05 10.94
N PRO A 605 13.66 -26.86 10.18
CA PRO A 605 13.87 -25.65 9.41
C PRO A 605 12.79 -25.48 8.35
N ALA A 606 12.41 -24.22 8.10
CA ALA A 606 11.51 -23.86 7.00
C ALA A 606 12.07 -24.36 5.66
N PRO A 607 11.22 -24.88 4.74
CA PRO A 607 11.69 -25.39 3.47
C PRO A 607 12.27 -24.23 2.62
N PRO A 608 13.36 -24.47 1.87
CA PRO A 608 13.91 -23.46 0.98
C PRO A 608 12.92 -23.11 -0.14
N LEU A 609 12.80 -21.82 -0.42
CA LEU A 609 12.09 -21.27 -1.59
C LEU A 609 12.66 -21.93 -2.86
N SER A 610 11.88 -22.81 -3.48
CA SER A 610 12.24 -23.40 -4.77
C SER A 610 11.99 -22.36 -5.87
N PRO A 611 12.96 -22.06 -6.75
CA PRO A 611 12.67 -21.30 -7.97
C PRO A 611 11.66 -22.10 -8.81
N MET A 612 10.79 -21.39 -9.54
CA MET A 612 9.94 -21.99 -10.58
C MET A 612 10.83 -22.70 -11.63
N LEU A 613 11.18 -23.96 -11.39
CA LEU A 613 11.72 -24.84 -12.40
C LEU A 613 10.53 -25.57 -13.02
N PHE A 614 10.08 -25.06 -14.16
CA PHE A 614 9.27 -25.87 -15.06
C PHE A 614 10.16 -27.02 -15.55
N ARG A 615 9.87 -28.24 -15.12
CA ARG A 615 10.40 -29.45 -15.77
C ARG A 615 9.82 -29.48 -17.18
N GLU A 616 10.70 -29.55 -18.18
CA GLU A 616 10.31 -29.99 -19.52
C GLU A 616 9.74 -31.42 -19.43
N PRO A 617 8.73 -31.77 -20.22
CA PRO A 617 8.27 -33.15 -20.29
C PRO A 617 9.34 -33.97 -21.00
N GLU A 618 9.97 -34.90 -20.27
CA GLU A 618 10.79 -35.95 -20.88
C GLU A 618 9.86 -36.91 -21.63
N ASP A 619 10.11 -37.06 -22.93
CA ASP A 619 9.55 -38.09 -23.78
C ASP A 619 9.96 -39.48 -23.26
N GLU A 620 9.05 -40.17 -22.57
CA GLU A 620 9.17 -41.62 -22.38
C GLU A 620 8.46 -42.35 -23.52
N GLY A 621 9.25 -42.68 -24.54
CA GLY A 621 8.90 -43.64 -25.57
C GLY A 621 9.08 -45.09 -25.10
N ASN A 622 8.07 -45.90 -25.42
CA ASN A 622 8.06 -47.34 -25.66
C ASN A 622 8.26 -48.32 -24.49
N GLY A 623 7.26 -49.20 -24.34
CA GLY A 623 7.52 -50.59 -23.96
C GLY A 623 6.30 -51.37 -23.49
N TYR A 624 5.80 -52.24 -24.36
CA TYR A 624 5.10 -53.51 -24.11
C TYR A 624 3.65 -53.68 -24.58
N THR A 625 3.51 -54.87 -25.16
CA THR A 625 2.57 -55.45 -26.11
C THR A 625 1.43 -56.23 -25.43
N GLU A 626 0.32 -56.31 -26.18
CA GLU A 626 -0.62 -57.44 -26.36
C GLU A 626 -1.05 -58.30 -25.15
N GLU A 627 -2.36 -58.37 -24.90
CA GLU A 627 -3.24 -59.48 -25.35
C GLU A 627 -4.64 -59.37 -24.70
N GLY A 628 -5.67 -59.79 -25.43
CA GLY A 628 -6.92 -60.30 -24.82
C GLY A 628 -8.21 -59.53 -25.11
N THR A 629 -8.83 -59.78 -26.27
CA THR A 629 -10.31 -59.81 -26.41
C THR A 629 -10.76 -61.27 -26.20
N PRO A 630 -12.00 -61.59 -25.74
CA PRO A 630 -13.16 -61.55 -26.67
C PRO A 630 -14.57 -61.35 -26.07
N ASN A 631 -15.50 -61.11 -27.02
CA ASN A 631 -16.95 -61.41 -27.05
C ASN A 631 -17.94 -60.43 -26.40
N THR A 632 -18.62 -59.59 -27.19
CA THR A 632 -19.86 -59.81 -28.00
C THR A 632 -21.14 -59.93 -27.16
N LEU A 633 -22.06 -58.96 -27.37
CA LEU A 633 -23.49 -59.16 -27.66
C LEU A 633 -24.18 -57.79 -27.82
N ASP A 634 -24.65 -57.52 -29.03
CA ASP A 634 -25.71 -56.58 -29.44
C ASP A 634 -26.89 -57.48 -29.94
N PRO A 635 -28.16 -57.04 -30.21
CA PRO A 635 -28.59 -55.67 -30.49
C PRO A 635 -30.03 -55.22 -30.03
N GLY A 636 -30.21 -53.90 -29.90
CA GLY A 636 -31.38 -53.09 -30.32
C GLY A 636 -32.74 -53.21 -29.57
N PRO A 637 -33.77 -52.38 -29.88
CA PRO A 637 -33.85 -51.39 -30.97
C PRO A 637 -34.51 -50.01 -30.67
N SER A 638 -34.27 -49.09 -31.60
CA SER A 638 -35.25 -48.19 -32.27
C SER A 638 -35.71 -46.81 -31.70
N THR A 639 -35.09 -45.76 -32.25
CA THR A 639 -35.71 -44.67 -33.06
C THR A 639 -36.49 -43.51 -32.35
N PRO A 640 -36.91 -42.42 -33.05
CA PRO A 640 -36.22 -41.12 -32.96
C PRO A 640 -37.21 -39.94 -32.72
N PHE A 641 -36.73 -38.73 -32.41
CA PHE A 641 -37.58 -37.54 -32.53
C PHE A 641 -36.99 -36.46 -33.44
N LYS A 642 -37.79 -36.12 -34.46
CA LYS A 642 -37.56 -35.20 -35.56
C LYS A 642 -37.65 -33.73 -35.10
N LYS A 643 -36.89 -32.92 -35.82
CA LYS A 643 -36.90 -31.45 -35.88
C LYS A 643 -38.20 -30.86 -36.44
N LYS A 644 -38.31 -29.52 -36.22
CA LYS A 644 -38.81 -28.42 -37.10
C LYS A 644 -40.30 -27.97 -36.91
N PRO A 645 -40.74 -26.79 -37.43
CA PRO A 645 -40.49 -25.41 -36.91
C PRO A 645 -41.76 -24.50 -36.96
N SER A 646 -41.80 -23.34 -36.27
CA SER A 646 -42.70 -22.18 -36.56
C SER A 646 -42.65 -21.20 -35.37
N THR A 647 -42.80 -19.88 -35.43
CA THR A 647 -43.15 -18.90 -36.47
C THR A 647 -42.89 -17.50 -35.90
N SER A 648 -42.59 -16.58 -36.80
CA SER A 648 -42.51 -15.14 -36.62
C SER A 648 -43.82 -14.48 -36.16
N LYS A 649 -43.72 -13.40 -35.36
CA LYS A 649 -44.71 -12.30 -35.36
C LYS A 649 -44.08 -10.97 -34.94
N LYS A 650 -44.64 -9.92 -35.53
CA LYS A 650 -44.13 -8.57 -35.77
C LYS A 650 -44.38 -7.61 -34.59
N ARG A 651 -43.40 -6.72 -34.33
CA ARG A 651 -43.41 -5.24 -34.14
C ARG A 651 -44.63 -4.55 -33.49
N PRO A 652 -44.39 -3.44 -32.74
CA PRO A 652 -44.40 -2.12 -33.41
C PRO A 652 -43.28 -1.14 -33.00
N LYS A 653 -42.97 -0.27 -33.96
CA LYS A 653 -42.14 0.94 -33.88
C LYS A 653 -42.93 2.07 -33.21
N LEU A 654 -42.26 2.89 -32.39
CA LEU A 654 -42.76 4.21 -32.01
C LEU A 654 -41.86 5.31 -32.59
N LYS A 655 -42.54 6.38 -33.01
CA LYS A 655 -42.08 7.48 -33.86
C LYS A 655 -41.33 8.55 -33.07
N THR A 656 -40.34 9.15 -33.73
CA THR A 656 -39.76 10.47 -33.46
C THR A 656 -40.78 11.61 -33.57
N PRO A 657 -40.42 12.81 -33.11
CA PRO A 657 -40.45 13.92 -34.06
C PRO A 657 -39.13 14.71 -34.13
N LEU A 658 -38.81 15.09 -35.36
CA LEU A 658 -37.83 16.09 -35.78
C LEU A 658 -38.26 17.50 -35.34
N ARG A 659 -37.25 18.37 -35.16
CA ARG A 659 -37.35 19.79 -35.52
C ARG A 659 -36.12 20.15 -36.36
N ASN A 660 -36.40 20.68 -37.54
CA ASN A 660 -35.46 21.07 -38.59
C ASN A 660 -35.07 22.56 -38.51
N ALA A 661 -34.04 22.85 -39.30
CA ALA A 661 -33.63 24.12 -39.94
C ALA A 661 -32.64 25.00 -39.14
N GLY A 662 -31.53 25.46 -39.71
CA GLY A 662 -31.16 25.47 -41.14
C GLY A 662 -29.68 25.72 -41.41
N GLU A 663 -29.34 25.44 -42.66
CA GLU A 663 -28.08 25.68 -43.37
C GLU A 663 -27.76 27.18 -43.46
N ASN A 664 -26.47 27.51 -43.60
CA ASN A 664 -25.98 28.28 -44.75
C ASN A 664 -24.43 28.33 -44.76
N ASP A 665 -23.89 27.73 -45.82
CA ASP A 665 -22.88 28.22 -46.75
C ASP A 665 -21.51 28.76 -46.32
N PHE A 666 -20.53 28.10 -46.93
CA PHE A 666 -19.17 28.53 -47.23
C PHE A 666 -19.11 29.87 -47.97
N ILE A 667 -18.28 30.79 -47.47
CA ILE A 667 -17.54 31.73 -48.32
C ILE A 667 -16.09 31.77 -47.82
N ALA A 668 -15.17 31.39 -48.71
CA ALA A 668 -13.75 31.63 -48.56
C ALA A 668 -13.45 33.10 -48.86
N VAL A 669 -12.76 33.80 -47.95
CA VAL A 669 -12.07 35.06 -48.26
C VAL A 669 -10.67 35.01 -47.65
N THR A 670 -9.69 35.02 -48.55
CA THR A 670 -8.28 35.31 -48.32
C THR A 670 -8.09 36.71 -47.72
N GLY A 671 -7.26 36.84 -46.69
CA GLY A 671 -6.85 38.13 -46.16
C GLY A 671 -5.59 38.05 -45.30
N GLU A 672 -4.45 38.35 -45.91
CA GLU A 672 -3.22 38.71 -45.20
C GLU A 672 -3.46 39.97 -44.35
N VAL A 673 -3.13 39.94 -43.06
CA VAL A 673 -2.75 41.16 -42.32
C VAL A 673 -1.60 40.85 -41.35
N LYS A 674 -0.43 41.37 -41.70
CA LYS A 674 0.74 41.58 -40.83
C LYS A 674 0.32 42.32 -39.54
N LYS A 675 0.79 41.88 -38.37
CA LYS A 675 1.21 42.80 -37.28
C LYS A 675 2.06 42.13 -36.19
N LYS A 676 3.33 42.57 -36.17
CA LYS A 676 4.19 42.94 -35.04
C LYS A 676 4.32 41.97 -33.85
N LYS A 677 5.47 41.29 -33.82
CA LYS A 677 6.16 40.79 -32.61
C LYS A 677 6.30 41.90 -31.56
N ARG A 678 5.82 41.64 -30.35
CA ARG A 678 6.36 42.18 -29.10
C ARG A 678 6.69 41.00 -28.20
N MET A 679 7.97 40.89 -27.85
CA MET A 679 8.45 40.05 -26.76
C MET A 679 7.98 40.67 -25.44
N ALA A 680 7.34 39.88 -24.59
CA ALA A 680 7.17 40.18 -23.18
C ALA A 680 7.30 38.85 -22.42
N THR A 681 8.30 38.84 -21.55
CA THR A 681 8.55 37.87 -20.48
C THR A 681 7.31 37.72 -19.59
N VAL A 682 6.91 36.48 -19.33
CA VAL A 682 5.87 36.14 -18.34
C VAL A 682 6.57 35.56 -17.12
N GLU A 683 6.66 36.36 -16.06
CA GLU A 683 6.75 35.88 -14.68
C GLU A 683 5.31 35.64 -14.22
N GLU A 684 4.95 34.39 -13.93
CA GLU A 684 3.68 34.06 -13.25
C GLU A 684 3.88 34.20 -11.74
N GLN A 685 3.32 35.28 -11.18
CA GLN A 685 3.02 35.42 -9.76
C GLN A 685 1.61 34.86 -9.51
N ASP A 686 1.52 33.73 -8.81
CA ASP A 686 0.27 33.21 -8.26
C ASP A 686 -0.14 34.03 -7.03
N ASN A 687 -1.08 34.96 -7.22
CA ASN A 687 -1.85 35.58 -6.15
C ASN A 687 -3.02 34.67 -5.77
N LEU A 688 -2.95 34.06 -4.59
CA LEU A 688 -4.07 33.36 -3.96
C LEU A 688 -4.93 34.35 -3.16
N ASP A 689 -6.20 34.45 -3.56
CA ASP A 689 -7.23 35.20 -2.85
C ASP A 689 -7.44 34.66 -1.42
N TYR A 690 -7.31 35.57 -0.46
CA TYR A 690 -7.49 35.36 0.96
C TYR A 690 -8.96 35.61 1.34
N VAL A 691 -9.70 34.57 1.71
CA VAL A 691 -11.04 34.71 2.32
C VAL A 691 -10.88 35.07 3.80
N PRO A 692 -11.39 36.22 4.30
CA PRO A 692 -11.18 36.60 5.68
C PRO A 692 -12.15 35.89 6.63
N VAL A 693 -11.57 35.24 7.64
CA VAL A 693 -12.26 34.67 8.80
C VAL A 693 -12.95 35.79 9.61
N ARG A 694 -14.27 35.65 9.81
CA ARG A 694 -15.08 36.52 10.67
C ARG A 694 -14.57 36.48 12.12
N LYS A 695 -14.07 37.61 12.62
CA LYS A 695 -13.75 37.84 14.03
C LYS A 695 -15.03 37.86 14.89
N LEU A 696 -15.14 36.90 15.81
CA LEU A 696 -16.07 36.95 16.95
C LEU A 696 -15.62 38.09 17.90
N LYS A 697 -16.45 39.12 18.03
CA LYS A 697 -16.26 40.22 18.98
C LYS A 697 -16.60 39.76 20.40
N SER A 698 -15.58 39.69 21.27
CA SER A 698 -15.75 39.60 22.71
C SER A 698 -16.37 40.89 23.27
N ARG A 699 -17.60 40.81 23.80
CA ARG A 699 -18.23 41.88 24.59
C ARG A 699 -17.62 41.93 25.99
N LYS A 700 -16.75 42.91 26.25
CA LYS A 700 -16.42 43.36 27.61
C LYS A 700 -17.52 44.33 28.08
N LYS A 701 -18.34 43.92 29.05
CA LYS A 701 -19.18 44.82 29.85
C LYS A 701 -18.27 45.61 30.79
N LYS A 702 -18.17 46.94 30.60
CA LYS A 702 -17.67 47.87 31.61
C LYS A 702 -18.86 48.27 32.50
N MET A 703 -18.76 47.98 33.80
CA MET A 703 -19.56 48.63 34.84
C MET A 703 -19.00 50.04 35.04
N THR A 704 -19.86 51.04 34.93
CA THR A 704 -19.58 52.43 35.31
C THR A 704 -20.23 52.68 36.67
N VAL A 705 -19.39 52.94 37.68
CA VAL A 705 -19.80 53.48 38.97
C VAL A 705 -20.01 54.98 38.80
N LYS A 706 -21.22 55.48 39.09
CA LYS A 706 -21.50 56.91 39.27
C LYS A 706 -21.30 57.24 40.74
N THR A 707 -20.34 58.12 41.02
CA THR A 707 -20.31 58.95 42.23
C THR A 707 -20.75 60.35 41.81
N VAL A 708 -21.79 60.87 42.46
CA VAL A 708 -22.22 62.27 42.40
C VAL A 708 -22.02 62.80 43.82
N ASP A 709 -21.24 63.86 43.96
CA ASP A 709 -21.26 64.76 45.10
C ASP A 709 -21.07 66.20 44.60
N LYS A 710 -21.98 67.06 45.06
CA LYS A 710 -22.19 68.51 44.80
C LYS A 710 -22.79 68.94 43.46
#